data_AF-A0A369CKY9-F1
#
_entry.id   AF-A0A369CKY9-F1
#
_cell.length_a   1.000
_cell.length_b   1.000
_cell.length_c   1.000
_cell.angle_alpha   90.00
_cell.angle_beta   90.00
_cell.angle_gamma   90.00
#
_symmetry.space_group_name_H-M   'P 1'
#
loop_
_entity.id
_entity.type
_entity.pdbx_description
1 polymer ?
#
loop_
_entity_poly.entity_id
_entity_poly.type
_entity_poly.pdbx_seq_one_letter_code
_entity_poly.pdbx_strand_id
1 'polypeptide(L)'
;MKLRYVVIPALVLAVGVACSPRHTGEGAAGMAAPSAGTAANTGVGKDGPNKPKNDYNISINYELGMHCTGFDFSYCCVLPPYNSIQAQVIKTARGDKKWPEVVEADPEDHTVLKDGRKRFKLAYGHIDNTYSEGSKLAYWNVPYDVNGDGKYGDNENVANAYFTHLYVYKDLKGTNPKGTSKDSEKLFVGMQIPVPQDNGPAGAAAPSPMKGGFLHYTGEEGTIVYTKSPVLDNVPIVLTNPGIWDALGLPLTPFNDSAAAKNPLTLVESDIQPFQEAWVSLLDADSGEPVIDSHTGKPVTFVGTNPIDIPNCANCHASKTANGSKYNLYKGEYAFWKGLGASDWIASLKATSVSILEMHDDKNGTSFLKNYRQGTRDITNRLGRDPVLCQKCHADNVIGVLASKKMKNKSGKEIQVPPLTQAIHTVHQTKAPLPDAEGRTASCQGCHPAHRQDGKMDDYPITKDGKNAYAEGDNRDASGGCYVGRDVHANRNKDKDGAGTKEYLNPVGQWLQANVSGIGNGKGGKGLWCTNCHNQLSRELYQRDNLENAFKQTGQTLRDKPLSEIAAAIGVSQRELEEKYLDPKVVLNGKGEDTPGKSGILLTWAEKRTVPDIAVIALQGNGPLVSKDADGDINVSILSANPAVDPASLKLPKGATGAAAVPYDAATHGRDYWLSPGAPHCADCHAAPFVEGQGGVAYPINQPGKYSLMRYSKGHAGLACQTCHESIHGLYPVTSDTDVTSYRQAAQYNPDGSHGPLKCASCHVTNKAGVPLIADDEEHVWEGKPILKDFEAAVAWMHASAPDLGGKIPDLD
;
A
#
# COMPACT_ATOMS: atom_id res chain seq x y z
N MET A 1 -0.61 28.23 36.44
CA MET A 1 0.05 29.35 35.73
C MET A 1 -0.58 29.40 34.35
N LYS A 2 -1.42 30.41 34.11
CA LYS A 2 -2.36 30.49 32.96
C LYS A 2 -1.61 30.99 31.72
N LEU A 3 -1.68 30.27 30.59
CA LEU A 3 -1.39 30.85 29.27
C LEU A 3 -2.70 31.10 28.52
N ARG A 4 -2.81 32.32 27.99
CA ARG A 4 -3.99 32.88 27.33
C ARG A 4 -3.94 32.56 25.83
N TYR A 5 -5.03 32.01 25.32
CA TYR A 5 -5.38 32.06 23.90
C TYR A 5 -5.89 33.47 23.57
N VAL A 6 -5.37 34.07 22.50
CA VAL A 6 -5.89 35.32 21.92
C VAL A 6 -6.72 34.95 20.70
N VAL A 7 -8.03 35.15 20.83
CA VAL A 7 -9.02 35.13 19.76
C VAL A 7 -9.09 36.55 19.18
N ILE A 8 -9.00 36.71 17.86
CA ILE A 8 -9.30 37.97 17.16
C ILE A 8 -10.63 37.81 16.44
N PRO A 9 -11.63 38.68 16.67
CA PRO A 9 -12.95 38.55 16.05
C PRO A 9 -13.04 39.24 14.69
N ALA A 10 -14.00 38.76 13.91
CA ALA A 10 -14.43 39.25 12.60
C ALA A 10 -14.83 40.74 12.60
N LEU A 11 -14.55 41.42 11.48
CA LEU A 11 -15.17 42.70 11.15
C LEU A 11 -16.08 42.54 9.93
N VAL A 12 -17.36 42.83 10.14
CA VAL A 12 -18.41 42.95 9.13
C VAL A 12 -18.31 44.34 8.49
N LEU A 13 -18.40 44.41 7.16
CA LEU A 13 -18.84 45.63 6.48
C LEU A 13 -19.71 45.23 5.28
N ALA A 14 -20.98 45.60 5.36
CA ALA A 14 -21.97 45.48 4.31
C ALA A 14 -22.17 46.86 3.66
N VAL A 15 -22.14 46.93 2.33
CA VAL A 15 -22.92 47.89 1.53
C VAL A 15 -23.27 47.19 0.21
N GLY A 16 -24.55 47.10 -0.12
CA GLY A 16 -25.06 46.45 -1.33
C GLY A 16 -25.14 47.35 -2.56
N VAL A 17 -25.56 46.77 -3.68
CA VAL A 17 -26.61 47.24 -4.63
C VAL A 17 -26.72 46.23 -5.78
N ALA A 18 -27.91 46.19 -6.38
CA ALA A 18 -28.53 45.14 -7.17
C ALA A 18 -28.19 45.09 -8.69
N CYS A 19 -28.62 43.96 -9.27
CA CYS A 19 -29.11 43.71 -10.65
C CYS A 19 -28.15 43.71 -11.87
N SER A 20 -28.09 42.50 -12.46
CA SER A 20 -27.79 42.00 -13.83
C SER A 20 -27.93 42.93 -15.05
N PRO A 21 -27.61 42.46 -16.29
CA PRO A 21 -26.52 41.58 -16.75
C PRO A 21 -25.75 42.24 -17.92
N ARG A 22 -24.50 41.82 -18.22
CA ARG A 22 -23.96 41.87 -19.59
C ARG A 22 -22.66 41.09 -19.75
N HIS A 23 -22.68 40.22 -20.74
CA HIS A 23 -21.54 39.58 -21.38
C HIS A 23 -20.48 40.60 -21.84
N THR A 24 -19.21 40.25 -21.59
CA THR A 24 -17.97 40.41 -22.39
C THR A 24 -16.84 40.16 -21.38
N GLY A 25 -16.12 39.04 -21.41
CA GLY A 25 -15.09 38.75 -22.40
C GLY A 25 -13.72 38.90 -21.70
N GLU A 26 -12.92 37.82 -21.76
CA GLU A 26 -11.48 37.74 -21.46
C GLU A 26 -11.02 37.51 -20.00
N GLY A 27 -10.24 36.43 -19.79
CA GLY A 27 -9.32 36.33 -18.66
C GLY A 27 -9.22 35.02 -17.85
N ALA A 28 -9.52 33.84 -18.40
CA ALA A 28 -9.15 32.57 -17.77
C ALA A 28 -8.27 31.75 -18.73
N ALA A 29 -6.97 31.74 -18.48
CA ALA A 29 -6.03 30.87 -19.19
C ALA A 29 -6.30 29.42 -18.77
N GLY A 30 -7.10 28.72 -19.55
CA GLY A 30 -7.25 27.27 -19.45
C GLY A 30 -5.94 26.59 -19.82
N MET A 31 -5.36 25.86 -18.88
CA MET A 31 -4.37 24.82 -19.17
C MET A 31 -5.10 23.66 -19.86
N ALA A 32 -5.22 23.74 -21.18
CA ALA A 32 -5.67 22.61 -22.00
C ALA A 32 -4.59 21.52 -21.97
N ALA A 33 -5.01 20.31 -21.60
CA ALA A 33 -4.20 19.10 -21.69
C ALA A 33 -3.77 18.85 -23.15
N PRO A 34 -2.48 18.60 -23.44
CA PRO A 34 -2.08 18.24 -24.79
C PRO A 34 -2.49 16.79 -25.09
N SER A 35 -3.12 16.60 -26.25
CA SER A 35 -3.50 15.31 -26.80
C SER A 35 -2.26 14.42 -27.02
N ALA A 36 -2.29 13.20 -26.48
CA ALA A 36 -1.29 12.17 -26.70
C ALA A 36 -1.35 11.66 -28.16
N GLY A 37 -0.40 12.11 -28.97
CA GLY A 37 -0.12 11.57 -30.29
C GLY A 37 0.99 10.53 -30.21
N THR A 38 0.70 9.31 -30.62
CA THR A 38 1.63 8.20 -30.82
C THR A 38 2.68 8.56 -31.88
N ALA A 39 3.94 8.66 -31.46
CA ALA A 39 5.10 8.42 -32.30
C ALA A 39 6.17 7.77 -31.42
N ALA A 40 6.58 6.55 -31.78
CA ALA A 40 7.81 5.95 -31.27
C ALA A 40 8.97 6.84 -31.70
N ASN A 41 9.35 7.78 -30.83
CA ASN A 41 10.46 8.66 -31.08
C ASN A 41 11.73 7.91 -30.66
N THR A 42 12.38 7.25 -31.62
CA THR A 42 13.78 6.82 -31.52
C THR A 42 14.73 8.02 -31.56
N GLY A 43 14.32 9.15 -30.97
CA GLY A 43 14.99 10.44 -30.99
C GLY A 43 16.09 10.52 -29.96
N VAL A 44 17.07 9.61 -30.05
CA VAL A 44 18.41 9.81 -29.51
C VAL A 44 18.92 11.12 -30.12
N GLY A 45 19.32 12.07 -29.27
CA GLY A 45 19.94 13.31 -29.73
C GLY A 45 21.06 13.02 -30.71
N LYS A 46 20.98 13.63 -31.90
CA LYS A 46 22.07 13.66 -32.85
C LYS A 46 23.27 14.37 -32.19
N ASP A 47 24.33 13.60 -32.01
CA ASP A 47 25.70 13.96 -31.61
C ASP A 47 25.90 14.72 -30.28
N GLY A 48 25.92 13.96 -29.18
CA GLY A 48 26.44 14.38 -27.87
C GLY A 48 26.09 13.40 -26.74
N PRO A 49 26.62 13.59 -25.52
CA PRO A 49 26.18 12.86 -24.33
C PRO A 49 24.77 13.28 -23.88
N ASN A 50 23.99 12.33 -23.37
CA ASN A 50 22.65 12.59 -22.85
C ASN A 50 22.75 13.17 -21.44
N LYS A 51 22.02 14.27 -21.19
CA LYS A 51 22.04 14.98 -19.91
C LYS A 51 20.71 14.83 -19.18
N PRO A 52 20.72 14.90 -17.83
CA PRO A 52 19.50 14.99 -17.04
C PRO A 52 18.58 16.15 -17.49
N LYS A 53 17.26 15.92 -17.44
CA LYS A 53 16.25 16.93 -17.79
C LYS A 53 16.21 18.10 -16.82
N ASN A 54 16.42 17.82 -15.53
CA ASN A 54 16.17 18.76 -14.44
C ASN A 54 17.42 18.90 -13.56
N ASP A 55 17.54 20.01 -12.83
CA ASP A 55 18.55 20.23 -11.79
C ASP A 55 18.34 19.31 -10.57
N TYR A 56 17.07 19.10 -10.23
CA TYR A 56 16.64 18.18 -9.19
C TYR A 56 15.51 17.31 -9.72
N ASN A 57 15.51 16.04 -9.36
CA ASN A 57 14.38 15.15 -9.52
C ASN A 57 13.77 14.88 -8.15
N ILE A 58 12.43 14.98 -8.04
CA ILE A 58 11.71 14.61 -6.83
C ILE A 58 10.86 13.39 -7.16
N SER A 59 11.29 12.22 -6.73
CA SER A 59 10.46 11.01 -6.85
C SER A 59 9.28 11.09 -5.89
N ILE A 60 8.10 10.60 -6.28
CA ILE A 60 6.87 10.70 -5.50
C ILE A 60 6.19 9.33 -5.54
N ASN A 61 6.28 8.61 -4.43
CA ASN A 61 5.81 7.25 -4.27
C ASN A 61 4.82 7.20 -3.10
N TYR A 62 4.26 6.01 -2.88
CA TYR A 62 3.34 5.76 -1.77
C TYR A 62 3.58 4.32 -1.26
N GLU A 63 3.62 4.09 0.06
CA GLU A 63 4.08 2.79 0.61
C GLU A 63 3.07 1.65 0.51
N LEU A 64 1.80 1.99 0.62
CA LEU A 64 0.73 1.02 0.54
C LEU A 64 0.26 0.99 -0.90
N GLY A 65 0.67 -0.06 -1.62
CA GLY A 65 0.31 -0.36 -3.00
C GLY A 65 -1.12 0.03 -3.41
N MET A 66 -2.06 0.05 -2.45
CA MET A 66 -3.16 1.01 -2.39
C MET A 66 -3.82 1.01 -1.00
N HIS A 67 -4.64 2.02 -0.72
CA HIS A 67 -5.69 1.92 0.28
C HIS A 67 -7.05 1.81 -0.39
N CYS A 68 -7.81 0.79 -0.01
CA CYS A 68 -9.25 0.78 -0.25
C CYS A 68 -9.88 1.57 0.88
N THR A 69 -10.54 2.68 0.59
CA THR A 69 -11.30 3.42 1.59
C THR A 69 -12.78 3.15 1.37
N GLY A 70 -13.52 2.84 2.43
CA GLY A 70 -14.97 2.94 2.33
C GLY A 70 -15.34 4.41 2.30
N PHE A 71 -16.19 4.81 1.35
CA PHE A 71 -16.64 6.20 1.25
C PHE A 71 -17.50 6.64 2.44
N ASP A 72 -18.12 5.69 3.14
CA ASP A 72 -19.09 5.97 4.18
C ASP A 72 -18.82 5.13 5.43
N PHE A 73 -18.39 5.78 6.51
CA PHE A 73 -18.09 5.12 7.79
C PHE A 73 -19.26 5.15 8.77
N SER A 74 -20.44 5.61 8.33
CA SER A 74 -21.56 5.81 9.25
C SER A 74 -22.20 4.51 9.76
N TYR A 75 -21.91 3.37 9.13
CA TYR A 75 -22.42 2.05 9.53
C TYR A 75 -21.29 1.08 9.84
N CYS A 76 -20.44 0.78 8.85
CA CYS A 76 -19.27 -0.06 8.97
C CYS A 76 -18.36 0.17 7.76
N CYS A 77 -17.05 0.00 7.93
CA CYS A 77 -16.09 0.04 6.83
C CYS A 77 -15.01 -1.02 7.06
N VAL A 78 -14.45 -1.55 5.96
CA VAL A 78 -13.40 -2.57 6.00
C VAL A 78 -12.06 -1.98 6.41
N LEU A 79 -11.70 -0.78 5.93
CA LEU A 79 -10.43 -0.11 6.23
C LEU A 79 -10.64 1.41 6.40
N PRO A 80 -9.91 2.07 7.32
CA PRO A 80 -9.91 3.52 7.43
C PRO A 80 -9.26 4.20 6.20
N PRO A 81 -9.51 5.50 5.98
CA PRO A 81 -8.79 6.23 4.96
C PRO A 81 -7.34 6.41 5.42
N TYR A 82 -6.40 6.11 4.54
CA TYR A 82 -4.98 6.31 4.77
C TYR A 82 -4.33 6.34 3.38
N ASN A 83 -3.38 7.22 3.16
CA ASN A 83 -2.59 7.31 1.94
C ASN A 83 -1.31 8.06 2.32
N SER A 84 -0.37 8.21 1.40
CA SER A 84 0.85 8.91 1.72
C SER A 84 1.52 9.51 0.51
N ILE A 85 2.35 10.50 0.78
CA ILE A 85 3.35 10.95 -0.17
C ILE A 85 4.69 10.58 0.43
N GLN A 86 5.48 9.80 -0.30
CA GLN A 86 6.86 9.48 0.01
C GLN A 86 7.76 10.00 -1.10
N ALA A 87 8.79 10.76 -0.75
CA ALA A 87 9.66 11.37 -1.72
C ALA A 87 11.14 11.19 -1.40
N GLN A 88 11.94 11.09 -2.45
CA GLN A 88 13.39 11.30 -2.40
C GLN A 88 13.76 12.34 -3.43
N VAL A 89 14.65 13.25 -3.04
CA VAL A 89 15.13 14.35 -3.87
C VAL A 89 16.54 14.01 -4.33
N ILE A 90 16.76 14.05 -5.64
CA ILE A 90 18.04 13.75 -6.26
C ILE A 90 18.51 15.00 -7.00
N LYS A 91 19.65 15.54 -6.58
CA LYS A 91 20.36 16.56 -7.33
C LYS A 91 21.11 15.88 -8.48
N THR A 92 20.83 16.31 -9.71
CA THR A 92 21.34 15.63 -10.90
C THR A 92 22.78 16.04 -11.22
N ALA A 93 23.47 15.18 -11.96
CA ALA A 93 24.86 15.42 -12.36
C ALA A 93 24.96 16.60 -13.34
N ARG A 94 25.78 17.60 -12.99
CA ARG A 94 26.06 18.79 -13.83
C ARG A 94 27.31 18.66 -14.72
N GLY A 95 27.84 17.45 -14.88
CA GLY A 95 29.00 17.19 -15.74
C GLY A 95 29.32 15.70 -15.86
N ASP A 96 30.11 15.36 -16.89
CA ASP A 96 30.38 13.99 -17.33
C ASP A 96 30.95 13.06 -16.24
N LYS A 97 31.75 13.62 -15.33
CA LYS A 97 32.40 12.89 -14.22
C LYS A 97 31.94 13.43 -12.85
N LYS A 98 30.67 13.84 -12.75
CA LYS A 98 30.05 14.26 -11.48
C LYS A 98 29.00 13.25 -11.04
N TRP A 99 29.00 12.94 -9.75
CA TRP A 99 27.99 12.10 -9.13
C TRP A 99 26.70 12.91 -8.91
N PRO A 100 25.52 12.33 -9.18
CA PRO A 100 24.28 12.82 -8.58
C PRO A 100 24.29 12.54 -7.07
N GLU A 101 23.50 13.30 -6.34
CA GLU A 101 23.46 13.24 -4.87
C GLU A 101 22.00 13.10 -4.43
N VAL A 102 21.69 12.11 -3.59
CA VAL A 102 20.43 12.08 -2.85
C VAL A 102 20.53 13.16 -1.77
N VAL A 103 19.61 14.11 -1.77
CA VAL A 103 19.68 15.27 -0.88
C VAL A 103 18.82 15.03 0.35
N GLU A 104 19.46 15.06 1.50
CA GLU A 104 18.85 14.80 2.80
C GLU A 104 18.50 16.09 3.54
N ALA A 105 17.93 15.95 4.73
CA ALA A 105 17.62 17.10 5.58
C ALA A 105 18.87 17.70 6.25
N ASP A 106 18.73 18.92 6.74
CA ASP A 106 19.67 19.52 7.67
C ASP A 106 19.68 18.68 8.96
N PRO A 107 20.85 18.20 9.45
CA PRO A 107 20.92 17.42 10.69
C PRO A 107 20.34 18.16 11.91
N GLU A 108 20.36 19.50 11.88
CA GLU A 108 19.82 20.35 12.95
C GLU A 108 18.32 20.69 12.75
N ASP A 109 17.78 20.47 11.55
CA ASP A 109 16.38 20.78 11.19
C ASP A 109 15.86 19.80 10.13
N HIS A 110 15.24 18.71 10.58
CA HIS A 110 14.67 17.66 9.74
C HIS A 110 13.47 18.10 8.89
N THR A 111 13.08 19.38 8.96
CA THR A 111 12.04 19.98 8.10
C THR A 111 12.63 20.74 6.91
N VAL A 112 13.96 20.89 6.86
CA VAL A 112 14.67 21.64 5.83
C VAL A 112 15.61 20.73 5.08
N LEU A 113 15.47 20.69 3.76
CA LEU A 113 16.39 20.01 2.85
C LEU A 113 17.59 20.91 2.56
N LYS A 114 18.81 20.35 2.56
CA LYS A 114 20.05 21.15 2.49
C LYS A 114 20.95 20.73 1.33
N ASP A 115 21.20 21.66 0.40
CA ASP A 115 22.22 21.52 -0.67
C ASP A 115 23.33 22.56 -0.43
N GLY A 116 24.40 22.14 0.25
CA GLY A 116 25.49 23.03 0.65
C GLY A 116 24.99 24.17 1.56
N ARG A 117 24.93 25.39 1.02
CA ARG A 117 24.39 26.57 1.73
C ARG A 117 22.92 26.85 1.44
N LYS A 118 22.34 26.20 0.44
CA LYS A 118 20.94 26.39 0.07
C LYS A 118 20.07 25.59 1.03
N ARG A 119 18.96 26.19 1.44
CA ARG A 119 17.98 25.64 2.37
C ARG A 119 16.65 25.59 1.65
N PHE A 120 16.00 24.43 1.67
CA PHE A 120 14.75 24.22 0.96
C PHE A 120 13.69 23.56 1.84
N LYS A 121 12.43 23.67 1.43
CA LYS A 121 11.31 22.91 1.97
C LYS A 121 10.55 22.24 0.83
N LEU A 122 9.96 21.08 1.12
CA LEU A 122 9.16 20.33 0.16
C LEU A 122 7.68 20.55 0.44
N ALA A 123 7.07 21.46 -0.30
CA ALA A 123 5.62 21.65 -0.25
C ALA A 123 4.93 20.54 -1.04
N TYR A 124 3.77 20.08 -0.59
CA TYR A 124 2.98 19.07 -1.31
C TYR A 124 1.50 19.42 -1.36
N GLY A 125 0.80 18.75 -2.29
CA GLY A 125 -0.64 18.81 -2.41
C GLY A 125 -1.15 17.85 -3.48
N HIS A 126 -2.41 18.05 -3.88
CA HIS A 126 -3.08 17.24 -4.88
C HIS A 126 -3.73 18.13 -5.95
N ILE A 127 -3.91 17.58 -7.15
CA ILE A 127 -4.64 18.22 -8.23
C ILE A 127 -6.14 17.91 -8.08
N ASP A 128 -7.00 18.94 -8.21
CA ASP A 128 -8.46 18.80 -8.10
C ASP A 128 -8.91 18.18 -6.75
N ASN A 129 -8.14 18.44 -5.69
CA ASN A 129 -8.47 18.11 -4.30
C ASN A 129 -7.99 19.24 -3.36
N THR A 130 -8.74 20.34 -3.34
CA THR A 130 -8.34 21.66 -2.83
C THR A 130 -9.22 22.16 -1.68
N TYR A 131 -10.29 21.45 -1.31
CA TYR A 131 -11.10 21.71 -0.13
C TYR A 131 -11.25 20.47 0.80
N SER A 132 -11.74 20.72 2.01
CA SER A 132 -11.66 19.81 3.16
C SER A 132 -12.20 18.40 2.87
N GLU A 133 -11.38 17.38 3.13
CA GLU A 133 -11.78 15.97 3.09
C GLU A 133 -12.86 15.67 4.13
N GLY A 134 -12.87 16.39 5.26
CA GLY A 134 -13.94 16.32 6.26
C GLY A 134 -15.32 16.72 5.72
N SER A 135 -15.38 17.44 4.60
CA SER A 135 -16.63 17.74 3.90
C SER A 135 -17.04 16.66 2.88
N LYS A 136 -16.08 15.82 2.46
CA LYS A 136 -16.26 14.75 1.47
C LYS A 136 -16.55 13.40 2.12
N LEU A 137 -15.98 13.17 3.30
CA LEU A 137 -15.94 11.86 3.97
C LEU A 137 -16.64 11.88 5.33
N ALA A 138 -17.53 10.91 5.55
CA ALA A 138 -18.18 10.70 6.84
C ALA A 138 -17.24 9.99 7.84
N TYR A 139 -16.10 10.60 8.17
CA TYR A 139 -15.05 10.01 9.02
C TYR A 139 -14.89 10.77 10.35
N TRP A 140 -14.64 12.08 10.31
CA TRP A 140 -14.54 12.91 11.52
C TRP A 140 -15.90 13.28 12.13
N ASN A 141 -16.95 13.28 11.30
CA ASN A 141 -18.28 13.77 11.69
C ASN A 141 -19.23 12.67 12.16
N VAL A 142 -18.76 11.42 12.23
CA VAL A 142 -19.54 10.28 12.72
C VAL A 142 -19.17 10.04 14.18
N PRO A 143 -20.10 10.25 15.15
CA PRO A 143 -19.83 10.01 16.56
C PRO A 143 -19.45 8.55 16.82
N TYR A 144 -18.54 8.35 17.77
CA TYR A 144 -18.13 7.05 18.24
C TYR A 144 -17.71 7.19 19.71
N ASP A 145 -18.28 6.39 20.61
CA ASP A 145 -17.90 6.36 22.03
C ASP A 145 -16.51 5.70 22.19
N VAL A 146 -15.45 6.53 22.17
CA VAL A 146 -14.06 6.07 22.15
C VAL A 146 -13.66 5.54 23.53
N ASN A 147 -14.13 6.19 24.59
CA ASN A 147 -13.78 5.87 25.97
C ASN A 147 -14.72 4.84 26.64
N GLY A 148 -15.91 4.60 26.08
CA GLY A 148 -16.88 3.63 26.54
C GLY A 148 -17.77 4.10 27.70
N ASP A 149 -17.93 5.41 27.92
CA ASP A 149 -18.74 5.98 29.02
C ASP A 149 -20.21 6.21 28.66
N GLY A 150 -20.60 5.90 27.42
CA GLY A 150 -21.95 6.05 26.89
C GLY A 150 -22.33 7.47 26.46
N LYS A 151 -21.35 8.38 26.35
CA LYS A 151 -21.55 9.75 25.87
C LYS A 151 -20.62 10.02 24.67
N TYR A 152 -20.88 11.13 24.00
CA TYR A 152 -20.00 11.65 22.96
C TYR A 152 -19.48 13.01 23.42
N GLY A 153 -18.21 13.06 23.77
CA GLY A 153 -17.46 14.28 24.06
C GLY A 153 -16.74 14.85 22.84
N ASP A 154 -15.86 15.81 23.09
CA ASP A 154 -14.98 16.37 22.06
C ASP A 154 -14.03 15.29 21.53
N ASN A 155 -13.83 15.24 20.22
CA ASN A 155 -13.02 14.25 19.50
C ASN A 155 -13.53 12.79 19.56
N GLU A 156 -14.72 12.52 20.11
CA GLU A 156 -15.31 11.17 20.12
C GLU A 156 -16.01 10.86 18.79
N ASN A 157 -15.21 10.47 17.81
CA ASN A 157 -15.62 10.16 16.46
C ASN A 157 -14.84 9.00 15.87
N VAL A 158 -15.29 8.52 14.71
CA VAL A 158 -14.67 7.38 14.02
C VAL A 158 -13.19 7.60 13.73
N ALA A 159 -12.76 8.81 13.37
CA ALA A 159 -11.35 9.10 13.09
C ALA A 159 -10.44 8.87 14.30
N ASN A 160 -10.91 9.25 15.48
CA ASN A 160 -10.22 9.02 16.74
C ASN A 160 -10.42 7.60 17.30
N ALA A 161 -11.34 6.82 16.72
CA ALA A 161 -11.59 5.45 17.13
C ALA A 161 -10.69 4.42 16.44
N TYR A 162 -10.28 4.63 15.18
CA TYR A 162 -9.58 3.59 14.40
C TYR A 162 -8.17 3.24 14.91
N PHE A 163 -7.42 4.23 15.37
CA PHE A 163 -5.98 4.09 15.64
C PHE A 163 -5.62 4.07 17.13
N THR A 164 -6.59 3.84 18.03
CA THR A 164 -6.39 3.85 19.50
C THR A 164 -5.42 2.79 20.03
N HIS A 165 -4.96 1.86 19.19
CA HIS A 165 -3.96 0.84 19.51
C HIS A 165 -2.53 1.26 19.14
N LEU A 166 -2.37 2.33 18.36
CA LEU A 166 -1.06 2.89 18.02
C LEU A 166 -0.68 3.97 19.02
N TYR A 167 0.59 4.02 19.40
CA TYR A 167 1.09 5.00 20.36
C TYR A 167 2.55 5.38 20.12
N VAL A 168 2.93 6.52 20.71
CA VAL A 168 4.32 6.98 20.85
C VAL A 168 4.61 7.33 22.31
N TYR A 169 5.89 7.42 22.67
CA TYR A 169 6.31 7.95 23.98
C TYR A 169 6.67 9.43 23.91
N LYS A 170 7.19 9.89 22.77
CA LYS A 170 7.68 11.26 22.60
C LYS A 170 7.48 11.78 21.19
N ASP A 171 7.93 11.02 20.19
CA ASP A 171 7.98 11.44 18.80
C ASP A 171 7.83 10.23 17.85
N LEU A 172 7.72 10.53 16.55
CA LEU A 172 7.64 9.55 15.46
C LEU A 172 8.99 8.93 15.10
N LYS A 173 10.06 9.16 15.88
CA LYS A 173 11.36 8.50 15.71
C LYS A 173 11.49 7.24 16.59
N GLY A 174 10.37 6.79 17.19
CA GLY A 174 10.36 5.66 18.12
C GLY A 174 11.02 5.95 19.47
N THR A 175 11.30 7.22 19.81
CA THR A 175 12.02 7.56 21.05
C THR A 175 11.22 7.16 22.28
N ASN A 176 11.80 6.32 23.15
CA ASN A 176 11.27 5.95 24.48
C ASN A 176 12.27 6.39 25.57
N PRO A 177 12.22 7.66 26.04
CA PRO A 177 13.26 8.23 26.89
C PRO A 177 13.43 7.54 28.25
N LYS A 178 12.37 6.92 28.75
CA LYS A 178 12.35 6.24 30.05
C LYS A 178 12.65 4.74 29.94
N GLY A 179 12.77 4.20 28.72
CA GLY A 179 12.89 2.76 28.49
C GLY A 179 11.76 1.96 29.17
N THR A 180 10.55 2.51 29.17
CA THR A 180 9.40 1.99 29.91
C THR A 180 8.37 1.37 28.98
N SER A 181 7.53 0.50 29.50
CA SER A 181 6.35 -0.04 28.82
C SER A 181 5.03 0.37 29.48
N LYS A 182 5.08 1.11 30.60
CA LYS A 182 3.90 1.61 31.32
C LYS A 182 2.91 2.37 30.42
N ASP A 183 1.64 1.98 30.47
CA ASP A 183 0.54 2.61 29.75
C ASP A 183 0.35 4.10 30.07
N SER A 184 0.62 4.50 31.31
CA SER A 184 0.52 5.91 31.71
C SER A 184 1.54 6.84 31.03
N GLU A 185 2.56 6.27 30.39
CA GLU A 185 3.63 7.00 29.69
C GLU A 185 3.43 6.97 28.16
N LYS A 186 2.43 6.22 27.67
CA LYS A 186 2.10 6.10 26.25
C LYS A 186 1.12 7.21 25.85
N LEU A 187 1.34 7.77 24.66
CA LEU A 187 0.43 8.70 24.01
C LEU A 187 -0.25 7.97 22.85
N PHE A 188 -1.45 7.46 23.08
CA PHE A 188 -2.20 6.77 22.03
C PHE A 188 -2.84 7.75 21.06
N VAL A 189 -2.78 7.40 19.78
CA VAL A 189 -3.47 8.13 18.70
C VAL A 189 -4.98 8.03 18.92
N GLY A 190 -5.69 9.11 18.68
CA GLY A 190 -7.14 9.24 18.88
C GLY A 190 -7.56 9.61 20.31
N MET A 191 -6.83 9.13 21.34
CA MET A 191 -7.16 9.43 22.74
C MET A 191 -6.33 10.60 23.30
N GLN A 192 -5.02 10.41 23.46
CA GLN A 192 -4.11 11.46 23.95
C GLN A 192 -3.64 12.37 22.81
N ILE A 193 -3.58 11.83 21.58
CA ILE A 193 -3.22 12.56 20.37
C ILE A 193 -4.41 12.51 19.41
N PRO A 194 -5.38 13.44 19.51
CA PRO A 194 -6.52 13.47 18.60
C PRO A 194 -6.05 13.62 17.15
N VAL A 195 -6.76 12.98 16.23
CA VAL A 195 -6.61 13.12 14.78
C VAL A 195 -7.44 14.33 14.35
N PRO A 196 -6.80 15.46 13.98
CA PRO A 196 -7.54 16.63 13.52
C PRO A 196 -8.31 16.34 12.23
N GLN A 197 -9.35 17.14 11.98
CA GLN A 197 -10.01 17.13 10.67
C GLN A 197 -9.00 17.45 9.58
N ASP A 198 -9.06 16.73 8.46
CA ASP A 198 -8.13 16.82 7.33
C ASP A 198 -6.69 16.39 7.64
N ASN A 199 -6.44 15.71 8.76
CA ASN A 199 -5.13 15.17 9.09
C ASN A 199 -5.17 13.65 9.22
N GLY A 200 -4.05 13.03 8.87
CA GLY A 200 -3.78 11.62 9.14
C GLY A 200 -3.44 11.34 10.60
N PRO A 201 -3.41 10.07 11.02
CA PRO A 201 -3.06 9.66 12.38
C PRO A 201 -1.61 10.03 12.77
N ALA A 202 -0.72 10.24 11.80
CA ALA A 202 0.65 10.73 12.02
C ALA A 202 0.74 12.28 12.09
N GLY A 203 -0.38 12.99 11.96
CA GLY A 203 -0.44 14.45 12.01
C GLY A 203 -0.21 15.16 10.67
N ALA A 204 0.14 14.44 9.60
CA ALA A 204 0.25 15.01 8.26
C ALA A 204 -1.11 15.54 7.77
N ALA A 205 -1.13 16.74 7.21
CA ALA A 205 -2.35 17.35 6.69
C ALA A 205 -2.62 16.90 5.26
N ALA A 206 -3.83 16.43 4.94
CA ALA A 206 -4.36 16.46 3.59
C ALA A 206 -4.62 17.94 3.24
N PRO A 207 -3.70 18.62 2.51
CA PRO A 207 -3.66 20.07 2.53
C PRO A 207 -4.91 20.65 1.84
N SER A 208 -5.75 21.34 2.60
CA SER A 208 -6.88 22.10 2.08
C SER A 208 -7.14 23.34 2.96
N PRO A 209 -7.27 24.56 2.42
CA PRO A 209 -6.93 25.00 1.07
C PRO A 209 -5.44 25.37 1.00
N MET A 210 -4.62 24.52 0.38
CA MET A 210 -3.24 24.80 -0.07
C MET A 210 -2.40 25.80 0.76
N LYS A 211 -2.28 25.60 2.08
CA LYS A 211 -1.33 26.38 2.89
C LYS A 211 -0.65 25.53 3.96
N GLY A 212 0.65 25.31 3.77
CA GLY A 212 1.58 24.94 4.85
C GLY A 212 1.89 23.45 5.04
N GLY A 213 1.39 22.56 4.16
CA GLY A 213 1.80 21.16 4.17
C GLY A 213 3.22 21.00 3.64
N PHE A 214 4.16 20.63 4.50
CA PHE A 214 5.53 20.30 4.13
C PHE A 214 5.81 18.83 4.45
N LEU A 215 6.54 18.16 3.56
CA LEU A 215 7.02 16.80 3.84
C LEU A 215 8.06 16.86 4.98
N HIS A 216 8.08 15.82 5.80
CA HIS A 216 9.02 15.66 6.91
C HIS A 216 10.06 14.60 6.57
N TYR A 217 11.33 14.81 6.96
CA TYR A 217 12.37 13.83 6.73
C TYR A 217 12.44 12.78 7.83
N THR A 218 12.32 11.50 7.46
CA THR A 218 12.25 10.39 8.40
C THR A 218 13.56 10.09 9.13
N GLY A 219 14.70 10.62 8.66
CA GLY A 219 16.00 10.43 9.28
C GLY A 219 16.49 8.98 9.22
N GLU A 220 17.43 8.61 10.10
CA GLU A 220 18.14 7.32 10.09
C GLU A 220 17.28 6.12 10.52
N GLU A 221 16.25 6.36 11.33
CA GLU A 221 15.41 5.31 11.92
C GLU A 221 14.10 5.08 11.15
N GLY A 222 13.66 6.06 10.36
CA GLY A 222 12.34 6.03 9.73
C GLY A 222 11.24 6.63 10.61
N THR A 223 9.99 6.52 10.16
CA THR A 223 8.81 6.90 10.95
C THR A 223 8.28 5.68 11.70
N ILE A 224 8.35 5.71 13.04
CA ILE A 224 8.05 4.58 13.91
C ILE A 224 6.93 4.93 14.90
N VAL A 225 5.93 4.05 14.97
CA VAL A 225 4.94 3.99 16.05
C VAL A 225 5.02 2.65 16.76
N TYR A 226 4.46 2.55 17.96
CA TYR A 226 4.36 1.30 18.69
C TYR A 226 2.91 0.80 18.74
N THR A 227 2.76 -0.51 18.87
CA THR A 227 1.48 -1.15 19.17
C THR A 227 1.67 -2.37 20.05
N LYS A 228 0.57 -2.89 20.62
CA LYS A 228 0.56 -4.10 21.44
C LYS A 228 0.21 -5.33 20.62
N SER A 229 0.88 -6.44 20.94
CA SER A 229 0.53 -7.78 20.47
C SER A 229 0.11 -8.69 21.62
N PRO A 230 -0.41 -9.90 21.37
CA PRO A 230 -0.74 -10.86 22.42
C PRO A 230 0.42 -11.26 23.35
N VAL A 231 1.67 -11.04 22.94
CA VAL A 231 2.88 -11.54 23.64
C VAL A 231 3.96 -10.48 23.89
N LEU A 232 3.80 -9.28 23.33
CA LEU A 232 4.74 -8.16 23.43
C LEU A 232 3.96 -6.86 23.48
N ASP A 233 4.35 -5.98 24.41
CA ASP A 233 3.71 -4.69 24.58
C ASP A 233 4.25 -3.64 23.61
N ASN A 234 5.58 -3.42 23.57
CA ASN A 234 6.23 -2.44 22.69
C ASN A 234 6.64 -3.05 21.34
N VAL A 235 5.67 -3.35 20.46
CA VAL A 235 5.97 -3.80 19.09
C VAL A 235 6.16 -2.58 18.18
N PRO A 236 7.36 -2.35 17.62
CA PRO A 236 7.58 -1.24 16.70
C PRO A 236 6.93 -1.53 15.34
N ILE A 237 6.36 -0.51 14.72
CA ILE A 237 5.82 -0.52 13.37
C ILE A 237 6.48 0.63 12.60
N VAL A 238 7.34 0.27 11.64
CA VAL A 238 7.98 1.23 10.74
C VAL A 238 7.01 1.56 9.60
N LEU A 239 6.41 2.76 9.66
CA LEU A 239 5.44 3.24 8.68
C LEU A 239 6.14 3.72 7.40
N THR A 240 7.25 4.45 7.55
CA THR A 240 8.11 4.88 6.45
C THR A 240 9.54 4.50 6.74
N ASN A 241 10.25 4.03 5.70
CA ASN A 241 11.66 3.71 5.79
C ASN A 241 12.54 4.93 6.14
N PRO A 242 13.76 4.70 6.65
CA PRO A 242 14.76 5.74 6.80
C PRO A 242 15.02 6.51 5.50
N GLY A 243 15.41 7.78 5.61
CA GLY A 243 15.90 8.59 4.49
C GLY A 243 14.87 8.91 3.42
N ILE A 244 13.61 9.08 3.82
CA ILE A 244 12.47 9.43 2.97
C ILE A 244 11.87 10.73 3.47
N TRP A 245 11.36 11.56 2.57
CA TRP A 245 10.50 12.70 2.90
C TRP A 245 9.05 12.25 2.83
N ASP A 246 8.29 12.36 3.92
CA ASP A 246 6.93 11.81 3.97
C ASP A 246 5.84 12.79 4.43
N ALA A 247 4.63 12.46 3.97
CA ALA A 247 3.36 12.89 4.54
C ALA A 247 2.49 11.65 4.71
N LEU A 248 2.39 11.15 5.95
CA LEU A 248 1.82 9.84 6.25
C LEU A 248 0.36 9.87 6.68
N GLY A 249 -0.40 8.88 6.20
CA GLY A 249 -1.76 8.61 6.65
C GLY A 249 -2.79 9.61 6.15
N LEU A 250 -2.56 10.25 5.00
CA LEU A 250 -3.44 11.20 4.36
C LEU A 250 -4.85 10.60 4.15
N PRO A 251 -5.89 11.19 4.76
CA PRO A 251 -7.25 10.66 4.76
C PRO A 251 -8.00 11.06 3.47
N LEU A 252 -7.48 10.65 2.33
CA LEU A 252 -8.01 11.00 1.01
C LEU A 252 -9.30 10.22 0.69
N THR A 253 -10.04 10.69 -0.32
CA THR A 253 -11.13 9.96 -0.97
C THR A 253 -10.86 9.82 -2.46
N PRO A 254 -11.53 8.90 -3.18
CA PRO A 254 -11.43 8.84 -4.64
C PRO A 254 -12.31 9.86 -5.35
N PHE A 255 -12.83 10.87 -4.65
CA PHE A 255 -13.65 11.92 -5.24
C PHE A 255 -12.88 13.23 -5.25
N ASN A 256 -12.53 13.65 -6.45
CA ASN A 256 -12.02 14.99 -6.69
C ASN A 256 -13.04 16.05 -6.27
N ASP A 257 -12.59 17.27 -6.05
CA ASP A 257 -13.41 18.45 -5.81
C ASP A 257 -14.52 18.60 -6.84
N SER A 258 -14.20 18.42 -8.11
CA SER A 258 -15.18 18.53 -9.20
C SER A 258 -16.32 17.52 -9.07
N ALA A 259 -16.04 16.30 -8.60
CA ALA A 259 -17.04 15.27 -8.34
C ALA A 259 -17.78 15.52 -7.02
N ALA A 260 -17.05 15.85 -5.96
CA ALA A 260 -17.57 16.04 -4.61
C ALA A 260 -18.26 17.42 -4.40
N ALA A 261 -18.15 18.35 -5.35
CA ALA A 261 -18.95 19.58 -5.40
C ALA A 261 -20.44 19.28 -5.65
N LYS A 262 -20.76 18.06 -6.12
CA LYS A 262 -22.12 17.54 -6.11
C LYS A 262 -22.57 17.29 -4.66
N ASN A 263 -23.88 17.28 -4.43
CA ASN A 263 -24.40 16.76 -3.17
C ASN A 263 -23.91 15.31 -3.00
N PRO A 264 -23.28 14.92 -1.86
CA PRO A 264 -22.81 13.55 -1.64
C PRO A 264 -23.88 12.47 -1.87
N LEU A 265 -25.16 12.80 -1.66
CA LEU A 265 -26.28 11.90 -1.95
C LEU A 265 -26.47 11.61 -3.44
N THR A 266 -25.98 12.48 -4.32
CA THR A 266 -26.20 12.41 -5.77
C THR A 266 -25.03 11.79 -6.55
N LEU A 267 -23.93 11.45 -5.87
CA LEU A 267 -22.76 10.80 -6.49
C LEU A 267 -23.16 9.48 -7.14
N VAL A 268 -22.51 9.14 -8.25
CA VAL A 268 -22.67 7.85 -8.94
C VAL A 268 -21.32 7.12 -9.03
N GLU A 269 -21.34 5.81 -9.29
CA GLU A 269 -20.13 4.98 -9.33
C GLU A 269 -19.08 5.50 -10.33
N SER A 270 -19.51 6.01 -11.48
CA SER A 270 -18.62 6.60 -12.50
C SER A 270 -17.97 7.93 -12.08
N ASP A 271 -18.35 8.50 -10.92
CA ASP A 271 -17.68 9.68 -10.36
C ASP A 271 -16.39 9.32 -9.60
N ILE A 272 -16.13 8.03 -9.38
CA ILE A 272 -14.87 7.57 -8.76
C ILE A 272 -13.69 7.92 -9.66
N GLN A 273 -12.67 8.55 -9.08
CA GLN A 273 -11.42 8.93 -9.70
C GLN A 273 -10.28 8.29 -8.88
N PRO A 274 -9.87 7.06 -9.20
CA PRO A 274 -9.10 6.26 -8.27
C PRO A 274 -7.61 6.58 -8.25
N PHE A 275 -7.10 7.40 -9.17
CA PHE A 275 -5.70 7.82 -9.22
C PHE A 275 -5.61 9.32 -8.93
N GLN A 276 -5.51 9.66 -7.64
CA GLN A 276 -5.33 11.04 -7.22
C GLN A 276 -3.91 11.50 -7.59
N GLU A 277 -3.78 12.61 -8.30
CA GLU A 277 -2.47 13.14 -8.69
C GLU A 277 -1.92 14.03 -7.57
N ALA A 278 -0.82 13.59 -6.95
CA ALA A 278 -0.08 14.36 -5.97
C ALA A 278 1.04 15.17 -6.65
N TRP A 279 1.34 16.35 -6.13
CA TRP A 279 2.48 17.15 -6.54
C TRP A 279 3.38 17.46 -5.34
N VAL A 280 4.69 17.55 -5.60
CA VAL A 280 5.69 18.02 -4.65
C VAL A 280 6.55 19.09 -5.31
N SER A 281 6.73 20.21 -4.61
CA SER A 281 7.45 21.40 -5.10
C SER A 281 8.57 21.80 -4.14
N LEU A 282 9.74 22.11 -4.70
CA LEU A 282 10.89 22.58 -3.95
C LEU A 282 10.82 24.11 -3.77
N LEU A 283 10.74 24.56 -2.52
CA LEU A 283 10.68 25.99 -2.17
C LEU A 283 11.96 26.39 -1.42
N ASP A 284 12.41 27.63 -1.61
CA ASP A 284 13.43 28.22 -0.75
C ASP A 284 12.90 28.32 0.70
N ALA A 285 13.69 27.86 1.67
CA ALA A 285 13.20 27.70 3.05
C ALA A 285 12.93 29.03 3.76
N ASP A 286 13.64 30.10 3.37
CA ASP A 286 13.59 31.40 4.05
C ASP A 286 12.55 32.33 3.40
N SER A 287 12.54 32.40 2.07
CA SER A 287 11.61 33.25 1.31
C SER A 287 10.28 32.58 0.99
N GLY A 288 10.23 31.24 0.92
CA GLY A 288 9.07 30.49 0.45
C GLY A 288 8.85 30.53 -1.06
N GLU A 289 9.75 31.15 -1.83
CA GLU A 289 9.64 31.24 -3.28
C GLU A 289 10.00 29.89 -3.95
N PRO A 290 9.35 29.54 -5.08
CA PRO A 290 9.68 28.32 -5.81
C PRO A 290 11.11 28.33 -6.34
N VAL A 291 11.81 27.21 -6.19
CA VAL A 291 13.11 27.01 -6.83
C VAL A 291 12.91 26.82 -8.32
N ILE A 292 13.60 27.63 -9.13
CA ILE A 292 13.50 27.58 -10.58
C ILE A 292 14.58 26.64 -11.13
N ASP A 293 14.14 25.67 -11.93
CA ASP A 293 14.98 24.76 -12.67
C ASP A 293 15.71 25.50 -13.80
N SER A 294 17.04 25.36 -13.86
CA SER A 294 17.86 26.11 -14.81
C SER A 294 17.76 25.61 -16.25
N HIS A 295 17.29 24.37 -16.47
CA HIS A 295 17.15 23.80 -17.80
C HIS A 295 15.84 24.20 -18.46
N THR A 296 14.76 24.26 -17.68
CA THR A 296 13.39 24.48 -18.16
C THR A 296 12.87 25.89 -17.89
N GLY A 297 13.47 26.62 -16.95
CA GLY A 297 12.99 27.93 -16.50
C GLY A 297 11.68 27.88 -15.72
N LYS A 298 11.27 26.69 -15.25
CA LYS A 298 10.03 26.45 -14.51
C LYS A 298 10.32 26.10 -13.04
N PRO A 299 9.33 26.24 -12.14
CA PRO A 299 9.45 25.70 -10.79
C PRO A 299 9.81 24.21 -10.79
N VAL A 300 10.69 23.81 -9.87
CA VAL A 300 11.00 22.40 -9.59
C VAL A 300 9.80 21.78 -8.89
N THR A 301 8.87 21.24 -9.69
CA THR A 301 7.66 20.55 -9.23
C THR A 301 7.50 19.27 -10.03
N PHE A 302 7.22 18.18 -9.32
CA PHE A 302 6.95 16.87 -9.92
C PHE A 302 5.59 16.36 -9.49
N VAL A 303 5.06 15.42 -10.28
CA VAL A 303 3.83 14.68 -9.94
C VAL A 303 4.09 13.19 -9.72
N GLY A 304 3.26 12.59 -8.87
CA GLY A 304 3.12 11.15 -8.65
C GLY A 304 1.65 10.78 -8.47
N THR A 305 1.35 9.48 -8.45
CA THR A 305 -0.02 8.99 -8.29
C THR A 305 -0.26 8.44 -6.87
N ASN A 306 -1.46 8.66 -6.35
CA ASN A 306 -1.94 8.15 -5.09
C ASN A 306 -3.20 7.32 -5.36
N PRO A 307 -3.07 5.99 -5.57
CA PRO A 307 -4.22 5.15 -5.85
C PRO A 307 -5.08 5.01 -4.60
N ILE A 308 -6.35 5.34 -4.73
CA ILE A 308 -7.36 5.22 -3.71
C ILE A 308 -8.68 4.87 -4.38
N ASP A 309 -9.37 3.84 -3.91
CA ASP A 309 -10.60 3.40 -4.56
C ASP A 309 -11.52 2.73 -3.51
N ILE A 310 -12.77 2.46 -3.88
CA ILE A 310 -13.82 1.92 -3.01
C ILE A 310 -14.11 0.46 -3.38
N PRO A 311 -14.31 -0.43 -2.38
CA PRO A 311 -14.67 -1.81 -2.65
C PRO A 311 -16.09 -1.94 -3.20
N ASN A 312 -16.27 -2.83 -4.19
CA ASN A 312 -17.54 -3.02 -4.89
C ASN A 312 -18.51 -4.01 -4.24
N CYS A 313 -18.59 -3.93 -2.92
CA CYS A 313 -19.47 -4.77 -2.10
C CYS A 313 -20.95 -4.66 -2.54
N ALA A 314 -21.38 -3.49 -3.04
CA ALA A 314 -22.77 -3.23 -3.38
C ALA A 314 -23.32 -4.09 -4.52
N ASN A 315 -22.48 -4.50 -5.47
CA ASN A 315 -22.91 -5.35 -6.59
C ASN A 315 -23.47 -6.70 -6.10
N CYS A 316 -22.98 -7.20 -4.96
CA CYS A 316 -23.47 -8.42 -4.32
C CYS A 316 -24.43 -8.14 -3.14
N HIS A 317 -24.05 -7.24 -2.23
CA HIS A 317 -24.73 -7.04 -0.95
C HIS A 317 -25.93 -6.08 -0.99
N ALA A 318 -26.08 -5.29 -2.06
CA ALA A 318 -27.32 -4.55 -2.31
C ALA A 318 -28.30 -5.32 -3.22
N SER A 319 -28.02 -6.59 -3.54
CA SER A 319 -28.79 -7.39 -4.47
C SER A 319 -29.22 -8.75 -3.88
N LYS A 320 -30.02 -9.50 -4.64
CA LYS A 320 -30.44 -10.85 -4.25
C LYS A 320 -29.26 -11.84 -4.23
N THR A 321 -28.15 -11.51 -4.88
CA THR A 321 -26.98 -12.40 -5.02
C THR A 321 -26.38 -12.76 -3.67
N ALA A 322 -26.11 -11.78 -2.79
CA ALA A 322 -25.68 -12.09 -1.42
C ALA A 322 -26.87 -12.43 -0.49
N ASN A 323 -28.01 -11.75 -0.66
CA ASN A 323 -29.09 -11.77 0.33
C ASN A 323 -30.05 -12.98 0.20
N GLY A 324 -30.14 -13.58 -0.98
CA GLY A 324 -31.12 -14.62 -1.28
C GLY A 324 -32.56 -14.15 -1.01
N SER A 325 -33.41 -15.06 -0.54
CA SER A 325 -34.76 -14.72 -0.04
C SER A 325 -34.77 -14.43 1.47
N LYS A 326 -33.69 -14.75 2.18
CA LYS A 326 -33.65 -14.73 3.64
C LYS A 326 -33.45 -13.31 4.18
N TYR A 327 -32.42 -12.61 3.71
CA TYR A 327 -32.04 -11.30 4.22
C TYR A 327 -32.76 -10.22 3.44
N ASN A 328 -33.43 -9.29 4.13
CA ASN A 328 -34.33 -8.33 3.49
C ASN A 328 -34.19 -6.91 4.03
N LEU A 329 -33.42 -6.68 5.10
CA LEU A 329 -33.34 -5.37 5.74
C LEU A 329 -32.70 -4.31 4.82
N TYR A 330 -31.77 -4.73 3.96
CA TYR A 330 -31.13 -3.88 2.96
C TYR A 330 -32.15 -3.19 2.02
N LYS A 331 -33.30 -3.80 1.73
CA LYS A 331 -34.33 -3.21 0.86
C LYS A 331 -34.97 -1.97 1.50
N GLY A 332 -35.22 -2.04 2.81
CA GLY A 332 -35.75 -0.91 3.58
C GLY A 332 -34.75 0.22 3.67
N GLU A 333 -33.47 -0.11 3.88
CA GLU A 333 -32.37 0.87 3.86
C GLU A 333 -32.26 1.58 2.51
N TYR A 334 -32.24 0.80 1.41
CA TYR A 334 -32.20 1.33 0.06
C TYR A 334 -33.37 2.30 -0.19
N ALA A 335 -34.61 1.87 0.10
CA ALA A 335 -35.81 2.68 -0.10
C ALA A 335 -35.80 3.98 0.72
N PHE A 336 -35.28 3.94 1.95
CA PHE A 336 -35.12 5.12 2.79
C PHE A 336 -34.22 6.17 2.13
N TRP A 337 -33.02 5.78 1.70
CA TRP A 337 -32.07 6.71 1.06
C TRP A 337 -32.57 7.21 -0.29
N LYS A 338 -33.22 6.35 -1.09
CA LYS A 338 -33.91 6.78 -2.30
C LYS A 338 -34.98 7.84 -2.02
N GLY A 339 -35.75 7.68 -0.95
CA GLY A 339 -36.76 8.65 -0.52
C GLY A 339 -36.17 10.02 -0.12
N LEU A 340 -34.90 10.06 0.27
CA LEU A 340 -34.16 11.30 0.55
C LEU A 340 -33.49 11.91 -0.69
N GLY A 341 -33.71 11.33 -1.88
CA GLY A 341 -33.13 11.81 -3.13
C GLY A 341 -31.74 11.26 -3.42
N ALA A 342 -31.30 10.20 -2.74
CA ALA A 342 -30.02 9.57 -3.06
C ALA A 342 -30.02 8.93 -4.45
N SER A 343 -28.86 8.92 -5.10
CA SER A 343 -28.61 8.11 -6.29
C SER A 343 -28.81 6.62 -5.98
N ASP A 344 -28.99 5.81 -7.03
CA ASP A 344 -29.10 4.35 -6.84
C ASP A 344 -27.84 3.76 -6.23
N TRP A 345 -26.69 4.33 -6.57
CA TRP A 345 -25.40 3.88 -6.08
C TRP A 345 -25.23 4.17 -4.59
N ILE A 346 -25.47 5.41 -4.14
CA ILE A 346 -25.38 5.79 -2.73
C ILE A 346 -26.37 4.98 -1.88
N ALA A 347 -27.62 4.83 -2.35
CA ALA A 347 -28.61 4.01 -1.66
C ALA A 347 -28.16 2.55 -1.54
N SER A 348 -27.48 2.01 -2.57
CA SER A 348 -26.93 0.65 -2.57
C SER A 348 -25.74 0.51 -1.61
N LEU A 349 -24.84 1.48 -1.53
CA LEU A 349 -23.74 1.49 -0.56
C LEU A 349 -24.26 1.46 0.88
N LYS A 350 -25.26 2.29 1.20
CA LYS A 350 -25.89 2.31 2.53
C LYS A 350 -26.58 0.98 2.84
N ALA A 351 -27.30 0.42 1.87
CA ALA A 351 -27.97 -0.88 2.00
C ALA A 351 -27.00 -2.05 2.21
N THR A 352 -25.82 -1.97 1.60
CA THR A 352 -24.76 -2.98 1.69
C THR A 352 -24.30 -3.20 3.13
N SER A 353 -24.08 -2.13 3.88
CA SER A 353 -23.69 -2.22 5.29
C SER A 353 -24.74 -2.96 6.13
N VAL A 354 -26.02 -2.71 5.89
CA VAL A 354 -27.12 -3.41 6.58
C VAL A 354 -27.16 -4.90 6.18
N SER A 355 -26.97 -5.22 4.90
CA SER A 355 -26.87 -6.61 4.42
C SER A 355 -25.72 -7.37 5.10
N ILE A 356 -24.52 -6.79 5.11
CA ILE A 356 -23.33 -7.39 5.71
C ILE A 356 -23.55 -7.65 7.20
N LEU A 357 -24.08 -6.66 7.93
CA LEU A 357 -24.31 -6.79 9.37
C LEU A 357 -25.45 -7.78 9.70
N GLU A 358 -26.50 -7.85 8.88
CA GLU A 358 -27.59 -8.84 9.03
C GLU A 358 -27.06 -10.26 8.85
N MET A 359 -26.24 -10.47 7.82
CA MET A 359 -25.56 -11.74 7.59
C MET A 359 -24.57 -12.06 8.70
N HIS A 360 -23.83 -11.07 9.21
CA HIS A 360 -22.86 -11.26 10.27
C HIS A 360 -23.53 -11.70 11.59
N ASP A 361 -24.62 -11.04 11.97
CA ASP A 361 -25.44 -11.43 13.13
C ASP A 361 -25.97 -12.85 12.96
N ASP A 362 -26.56 -13.16 11.80
CA ASP A 362 -27.09 -14.50 11.53
C ASP A 362 -26.02 -15.58 11.46
N LYS A 363 -24.82 -15.34 10.93
CA LYS A 363 -23.81 -16.39 10.75
C LYS A 363 -22.90 -16.55 11.97
N ASN A 364 -22.54 -15.45 12.61
CA ASN A 364 -21.52 -15.41 13.66
C ASN A 364 -22.10 -15.23 15.07
N GLY A 365 -23.40 -14.94 15.20
CA GLY A 365 -24.05 -14.76 16.50
C GLY A 365 -23.73 -13.41 17.16
N THR A 366 -23.34 -12.41 16.36
CA THR A 366 -23.30 -11.02 16.81
C THR A 366 -24.70 -10.42 16.91
N SER A 367 -24.80 -9.19 17.41
CA SER A 367 -26.06 -8.49 17.58
C SER A 367 -25.95 -7.02 17.16
N PHE A 368 -25.22 -6.75 16.08
CA PHE A 368 -24.99 -5.41 15.56
C PHE A 368 -26.28 -4.69 15.16
N LEU A 369 -27.27 -5.42 14.63
CA LEU A 369 -28.56 -4.87 14.21
C LEU A 369 -29.67 -4.98 15.27
N LYS A 370 -29.35 -5.40 16.50
CA LYS A 370 -30.36 -5.57 17.57
C LYS A 370 -31.16 -4.28 17.84
N ASN A 371 -30.52 -3.12 17.72
CA ASN A 371 -31.13 -1.81 17.97
C ASN A 371 -31.40 -1.03 16.66
N TYR A 372 -31.39 -1.72 15.51
CA TYR A 372 -31.54 -1.10 14.20
C TYR A 372 -32.89 -0.39 14.06
N ARG A 373 -32.85 0.92 13.79
CA ARG A 373 -33.98 1.84 13.85
C ARG A 373 -34.66 1.96 12.48
N GLN A 374 -35.41 0.93 12.09
CA GLN A 374 -36.22 0.98 10.87
C GLN A 374 -37.38 1.97 11.04
N GLY A 375 -37.48 2.95 10.13
CA GLY A 375 -38.56 3.94 10.14
C GLY A 375 -38.26 5.25 10.87
N THR A 376 -37.05 5.43 11.43
CA THR A 376 -36.62 6.77 11.89
C THR A 376 -36.17 7.63 10.70
N ARG A 377 -36.06 8.94 10.93
CA ARG A 377 -35.50 9.91 9.98
C ARG A 377 -34.02 10.20 10.26
N ASP A 378 -33.34 9.30 10.98
CA ASP A 378 -31.93 9.48 11.31
C ASP A 378 -31.08 9.35 10.04
N ILE A 379 -30.40 10.43 9.66
CA ILE A 379 -29.59 10.49 8.44
C ILE A 379 -28.09 10.26 8.70
N THR A 380 -27.66 10.22 9.96
CA THR A 380 -26.26 9.95 10.29
C THR A 380 -26.01 8.44 10.33
N ASN A 381 -26.66 7.73 11.25
CA ASN A 381 -26.50 6.29 11.45
C ASN A 381 -27.81 5.72 12.03
N ARG A 382 -28.30 4.60 11.47
CA ARG A 382 -29.54 3.93 11.90
C ARG A 382 -29.35 2.62 12.66
N LEU A 383 -28.12 2.21 12.98
CA LEU A 383 -27.81 1.02 13.78
C LEU A 383 -28.32 1.11 15.22
N GLY A 384 -28.56 2.33 15.73
CA GLY A 384 -28.94 2.55 17.14
C GLY A 384 -27.79 2.27 18.11
N ARG A 385 -26.54 2.36 17.62
CA ARG A 385 -25.26 2.19 18.31
C ARG A 385 -24.13 2.83 17.49
N ASP A 386 -22.91 2.86 18.01
CA ASP A 386 -21.71 3.23 17.24
C ASP A 386 -21.57 2.39 15.96
N PRO A 387 -20.96 2.96 14.90
CA PRO A 387 -20.53 2.20 13.74
C PRO A 387 -19.70 0.97 14.11
N VAL A 388 -19.83 -0.10 13.32
CA VAL A 388 -19.06 -1.32 13.52
C VAL A 388 -17.70 -1.17 12.84
N LEU A 389 -16.65 -1.01 13.64
CA LEU A 389 -15.26 -1.05 13.18
C LEU A 389 -14.74 -2.48 13.29
N CYS A 390 -14.50 -3.14 12.16
CA CYS A 390 -14.15 -4.56 12.09
C CYS A 390 -12.92 -4.90 12.97
N GLN A 391 -11.92 -4.03 12.95
CA GLN A 391 -10.66 -4.21 13.66
C GLN A 391 -10.78 -4.04 15.19
N LYS A 392 -11.92 -3.57 15.70
CA LYS A 392 -12.20 -3.63 17.15
C LYS A 392 -12.44 -5.06 17.64
N CYS A 393 -12.60 -6.03 16.73
CA CYS A 393 -12.74 -7.46 17.04
C CYS A 393 -11.75 -8.36 16.30
N HIS A 394 -11.46 -8.06 15.03
CA HIS A 394 -10.55 -8.84 14.19
C HIS A 394 -9.14 -8.24 14.21
N ALA A 395 -8.11 -9.05 14.40
CA ALA A 395 -6.74 -8.62 14.09
C ALA A 395 -6.61 -8.29 12.60
N ASP A 396 -5.81 -7.27 12.32
CA ASP A 396 -5.52 -6.77 11.00
C ASP A 396 -4.15 -6.07 11.01
N ASN A 397 -3.15 -6.78 10.50
CA ASN A 397 -1.78 -6.28 10.45
C ASN A 397 -1.65 -5.03 9.55
N VAL A 398 -2.59 -4.78 8.62
CA VAL A 398 -2.58 -3.59 7.73
C VAL A 398 -2.51 -2.30 8.55
N ILE A 399 -3.31 -2.22 9.60
CA ILE A 399 -3.38 -1.03 10.46
C ILE A 399 -2.66 -1.24 11.79
N GLY A 400 -1.94 -2.35 11.97
CA GLY A 400 -1.22 -2.67 13.21
C GLY A 400 -2.09 -3.20 14.36
N VAL A 401 -3.31 -3.68 14.11
CA VAL A 401 -4.10 -4.36 15.15
C VAL A 401 -3.66 -5.82 15.22
N LEU A 402 -2.77 -6.15 16.15
CA LEU A 402 -2.13 -7.47 16.20
C LEU A 402 -2.91 -8.52 17.03
N ALA A 403 -3.95 -8.10 17.76
CA ALA A 403 -4.72 -8.96 18.64
C ALA A 403 -6.21 -8.98 18.29
N SER A 404 -6.72 -10.16 17.93
CA SER A 404 -8.15 -10.41 17.81
C SER A 404 -8.81 -10.56 19.19
N LYS A 405 -10.10 -10.24 19.30
CA LYS A 405 -10.92 -10.54 20.48
C LYS A 405 -11.33 -12.00 20.56
N LYS A 406 -11.68 -12.46 21.76
CA LYS A 406 -12.38 -13.73 21.97
C LYS A 406 -13.89 -13.50 21.96
N MET A 407 -14.64 -14.47 21.45
CA MET A 407 -16.11 -14.45 21.49
C MET A 407 -16.68 -15.84 21.68
N LYS A 408 -17.91 -15.93 22.21
CA LYS A 408 -18.66 -17.19 22.21
C LYS A 408 -19.29 -17.39 20.84
N ASN A 409 -19.01 -18.50 20.20
CA ASN A 409 -19.72 -18.89 18.98
C ASN A 409 -21.17 -19.31 19.31
N LYS A 410 -21.96 -19.66 18.28
CA LYS A 410 -23.35 -20.11 18.46
C LYS A 410 -23.53 -21.34 19.36
N SER A 411 -22.50 -22.17 19.53
CA SER A 411 -22.52 -23.32 20.45
C SER A 411 -22.17 -22.94 21.89
N GLY A 412 -21.91 -21.66 22.18
CA GLY A 412 -21.48 -21.17 23.48
C GLY A 412 -19.99 -21.35 23.77
N LYS A 413 -19.23 -22.01 22.87
CA LYS A 413 -17.78 -22.21 22.98
C LYS A 413 -17.06 -20.90 22.72
N GLU A 414 -16.16 -20.53 23.64
CA GLU A 414 -15.24 -19.42 23.42
C GLU A 414 -14.25 -19.78 22.29
N ILE A 415 -14.15 -18.88 21.31
CA ILE A 415 -13.24 -18.98 20.17
C ILE A 415 -12.47 -17.68 20.02
N GLN A 416 -11.25 -17.79 19.51
CA GLN A 416 -10.49 -16.65 19.03
C GLN A 416 -11.09 -16.19 17.70
N VAL A 417 -11.44 -14.90 17.58
CA VAL A 417 -11.93 -14.34 16.32
C VAL A 417 -10.82 -14.43 15.27
N PRO A 418 -11.07 -15.00 14.06
CA PRO A 418 -10.05 -15.07 13.01
C PRO A 418 -9.66 -13.66 12.54
N PRO A 419 -8.43 -13.46 12.05
CA PRO A 419 -8.03 -12.16 11.50
C PRO A 419 -8.91 -11.76 10.31
N LEU A 420 -9.06 -10.46 10.08
CA LEU A 420 -10.02 -9.91 9.12
C LEU A 420 -9.79 -10.46 7.71
N THR A 421 -8.52 -10.52 7.29
CA THR A 421 -8.10 -11.09 6.01
C THR A 421 -8.55 -12.55 5.87
N GLN A 422 -8.36 -13.41 6.87
CA GLN A 422 -8.81 -14.80 6.80
C GLN A 422 -10.34 -14.88 6.77
N ALA A 423 -11.02 -14.09 7.60
CA ALA A 423 -12.48 -14.11 7.72
C ALA A 423 -13.17 -13.76 6.39
N ILE A 424 -12.71 -12.69 5.73
CA ILE A 424 -13.26 -12.24 4.44
C ILE A 424 -12.94 -13.26 3.34
N HIS A 425 -11.67 -13.63 3.15
CA HIS A 425 -11.28 -14.51 2.04
C HIS A 425 -11.90 -15.90 2.14
N THR A 426 -11.95 -16.48 3.33
CA THR A 426 -12.53 -17.82 3.53
C THR A 426 -13.99 -17.87 3.10
N VAL A 427 -14.79 -16.84 3.44
CA VAL A 427 -16.21 -16.81 3.08
C VAL A 427 -16.38 -16.63 1.58
N HIS A 428 -15.74 -15.63 0.99
CA HIS A 428 -15.98 -15.26 -0.41
C HIS A 428 -15.40 -16.29 -1.38
N GLN A 429 -14.13 -16.69 -1.21
CA GLN A 429 -13.50 -17.67 -2.11
C GLN A 429 -14.15 -19.04 -2.00
N THR A 430 -14.67 -19.42 -0.83
CA THR A 430 -15.41 -20.70 -0.72
C THR A 430 -16.79 -20.59 -1.37
N LYS A 431 -17.58 -19.55 -1.04
CA LYS A 431 -19.01 -19.50 -1.39
C LYS A 431 -19.31 -18.90 -2.75
N ALA A 432 -18.45 -18.01 -3.24
CA ALA A 432 -18.59 -17.33 -4.50
C ALA A 432 -17.21 -17.19 -5.17
N PRO A 433 -16.56 -18.29 -5.57
CA PRO A 433 -15.23 -18.23 -6.20
C PRO A 433 -15.23 -17.58 -7.59
N LEU A 434 -16.40 -17.45 -8.24
CA LEU A 434 -16.57 -16.74 -9.51
C LEU A 434 -15.48 -17.07 -10.56
N PRO A 435 -15.26 -18.36 -10.91
CA PRO A 435 -14.22 -18.72 -11.86
C PRO A 435 -14.50 -18.19 -13.28
N ASP A 436 -13.45 -17.97 -14.06
CA ASP A 436 -13.51 -17.87 -15.52
C ASP A 436 -13.39 -19.26 -16.18
N ALA A 437 -13.34 -19.30 -17.51
CA ALA A 437 -13.26 -20.54 -18.28
C ALA A 437 -11.96 -21.33 -18.02
N GLU A 438 -10.93 -20.65 -17.53
CA GLU A 438 -9.61 -21.21 -17.21
C GLU A 438 -9.48 -21.55 -15.70
N GLY A 439 -10.56 -21.39 -14.93
CA GLY A 439 -10.62 -21.68 -13.50
C GLY A 439 -9.97 -20.61 -12.60
N ARG A 440 -9.67 -19.41 -13.11
CA ARG A 440 -9.16 -18.29 -12.29
C ARG A 440 -10.32 -17.60 -11.59
N THR A 441 -10.16 -17.31 -10.30
CA THR A 441 -11.17 -16.60 -9.51
C THR A 441 -11.28 -15.12 -9.91
N ALA A 442 -12.50 -14.64 -10.17
CA ALA A 442 -12.82 -13.21 -10.26
C ALA A 442 -13.28 -12.64 -8.90
N SER A 443 -13.39 -13.48 -7.86
CA SER A 443 -13.89 -13.04 -6.55
C SER A 443 -13.03 -11.94 -5.93
N CYS A 444 -11.77 -11.79 -6.34
CA CYS A 444 -10.91 -10.69 -5.92
C CYS A 444 -11.56 -9.35 -6.27
N GLN A 445 -11.96 -9.14 -7.53
CA GLN A 445 -12.56 -7.89 -8.02
C GLN A 445 -13.98 -7.64 -7.50
N GLY A 446 -14.58 -8.61 -6.81
CA GLY A 446 -15.82 -8.39 -6.05
C GLY A 446 -15.62 -7.48 -4.82
N CYS A 447 -14.38 -7.34 -4.34
CA CYS A 447 -14.03 -6.50 -3.19
C CYS A 447 -12.85 -5.59 -3.49
N HIS A 448 -11.80 -6.10 -4.13
CA HIS A 448 -10.64 -5.31 -4.51
C HIS A 448 -10.98 -4.33 -5.64
N PRO A 449 -10.72 -3.03 -5.44
CA PRO A 449 -11.11 -1.99 -6.38
C PRO A 449 -10.59 -2.16 -7.81
N ALA A 450 -11.42 -1.79 -8.78
CA ALA A 450 -11.09 -1.91 -10.20
C ALA A 450 -11.65 -0.76 -11.04
N HIS A 451 -12.03 0.37 -10.43
CA HIS A 451 -12.50 1.52 -11.19
C HIS A 451 -11.36 2.14 -12.01
N ARG A 452 -11.69 2.75 -13.14
CA ARG A 452 -10.75 3.39 -14.06
C ARG A 452 -10.75 4.89 -13.86
N GLN A 453 -9.64 5.56 -14.20
CA GLN A 453 -9.59 7.04 -14.15
C GLN A 453 -10.64 7.69 -15.06
N ASP A 454 -10.94 7.11 -16.22
CA ASP A 454 -11.90 7.69 -17.16
C ASP A 454 -13.37 7.52 -16.76
N GLY A 455 -13.66 6.91 -15.61
CA GLY A 455 -15.01 6.71 -15.07
C GLY A 455 -15.88 5.72 -15.86
N LYS A 456 -15.34 5.07 -16.90
CA LYS A 456 -16.10 4.08 -17.67
C LYS A 456 -16.25 2.78 -16.89
N MET A 457 -17.41 2.16 -17.06
CA MET A 457 -17.76 0.87 -16.44
C MET A 457 -17.91 -0.25 -17.47
N ASP A 458 -17.65 0.02 -18.75
CA ASP A 458 -17.58 -1.01 -19.77
C ASP A 458 -16.43 -1.97 -19.45
N ASP A 459 -16.62 -3.26 -19.70
CA ASP A 459 -15.61 -4.30 -19.42
C ASP A 459 -15.15 -4.38 -17.95
N TYR A 460 -15.99 -3.91 -17.01
CA TYR A 460 -15.76 -4.04 -15.58
C TYR A 460 -15.85 -5.52 -15.14
N PRO A 461 -14.92 -6.02 -14.29
CA PRO A 461 -14.83 -7.46 -13.97
C PRO A 461 -16.09 -8.08 -13.34
N ILE A 462 -16.85 -7.29 -12.58
CA ILE A 462 -18.02 -7.74 -11.82
C ILE A 462 -19.29 -7.01 -12.27
N THR A 463 -20.31 -7.75 -12.65
CA THR A 463 -21.59 -7.18 -13.06
C THR A 463 -22.33 -6.51 -11.89
N LYS A 464 -23.30 -5.64 -12.18
CA LYS A 464 -24.14 -4.99 -11.15
C LYS A 464 -24.94 -5.97 -10.28
N ASP A 465 -25.16 -7.20 -10.76
CA ASP A 465 -25.79 -8.28 -10.00
C ASP A 465 -24.77 -9.24 -9.36
N GLY A 466 -23.49 -8.88 -9.33
CA GLY A 466 -22.46 -9.60 -8.56
C GLY A 466 -21.97 -10.89 -9.22
N LYS A 467 -22.04 -10.99 -10.55
CA LYS A 467 -21.52 -12.14 -11.32
C LYS A 467 -20.18 -11.80 -11.95
N ASN A 468 -19.43 -12.84 -12.33
CA ASN A 468 -18.23 -12.69 -13.15
C ASN A 468 -18.64 -12.29 -14.58
N ALA A 469 -18.23 -11.11 -15.04
CA ALA A 469 -18.46 -10.67 -16.42
C ALA A 469 -17.71 -11.52 -17.45
N TYR A 470 -16.63 -12.19 -17.03
CA TYR A 470 -15.74 -13.00 -17.84
C TYR A 470 -15.84 -14.50 -17.53
N ALA A 471 -16.98 -14.96 -17.00
CA ALA A 471 -17.18 -16.36 -16.62
C ALA A 471 -16.89 -17.36 -17.77
N GLU A 472 -17.29 -17.00 -18.99
CA GLU A 472 -17.07 -17.81 -20.21
C GLU A 472 -15.79 -17.39 -20.98
N GLY A 473 -15.02 -16.46 -20.43
CA GLY A 473 -13.83 -15.89 -21.05
C GLY A 473 -12.61 -16.01 -20.13
N ASP A 474 -11.78 -14.96 -20.11
CA ASP A 474 -10.59 -14.88 -19.27
C ASP A 474 -10.66 -13.59 -18.46
N ASN A 475 -10.57 -13.68 -17.14
CA ASN A 475 -10.66 -12.50 -16.27
C ASN A 475 -9.58 -11.44 -16.58
N ARG A 476 -8.46 -11.85 -17.17
CA ARG A 476 -7.39 -10.93 -17.56
C ARG A 476 -7.81 -10.00 -18.69
N ASP A 477 -8.88 -10.29 -19.42
CA ASP A 477 -9.44 -9.42 -20.48
C ASP A 477 -10.24 -8.23 -19.93
N ALA A 478 -10.43 -8.16 -18.61
CA ALA A 478 -11.09 -7.03 -17.99
C ALA A 478 -10.27 -5.73 -18.13
N SER A 479 -10.97 -4.63 -18.41
CA SER A 479 -10.37 -3.32 -18.68
C SER A 479 -10.20 -2.47 -17.41
N GLY A 480 -10.10 -3.09 -16.23
CA GLY A 480 -10.22 -2.43 -14.91
C GLY A 480 -9.13 -1.40 -14.59
N GLY A 481 -9.04 -1.01 -13.30
CA GLY A 481 -8.04 -0.03 -12.80
C GLY A 481 -7.11 -0.51 -11.70
N CYS A 482 -7.22 0.00 -10.46
CA CYS A 482 -6.18 -0.11 -9.40
C CYS A 482 -5.48 -1.47 -9.28
N TYR A 483 -6.22 -2.58 -9.38
CA TYR A 483 -5.68 -3.94 -9.35
C TYR A 483 -5.68 -4.68 -10.70
N VAL A 484 -6.44 -4.20 -11.69
CA VAL A 484 -6.63 -4.87 -12.99
C VAL A 484 -6.16 -3.92 -14.08
N GLY A 485 -5.08 -4.21 -14.79
CA GLY A 485 -4.57 -3.32 -15.85
C GLY A 485 -3.64 -2.19 -15.36
N ARG A 486 -3.37 -2.10 -14.06
CA ARG A 486 -2.31 -1.23 -13.51
C ARG A 486 -0.98 -1.93 -13.26
N ASP A 487 -1.00 -3.22 -12.93
CA ASP A 487 0.20 -4.03 -12.68
C ASP A 487 0.92 -4.38 -14.00
N VAL A 488 2.21 -4.06 -14.14
CA VAL A 488 3.01 -4.42 -15.34
C VAL A 488 2.98 -5.90 -15.69
N HIS A 489 2.82 -6.79 -14.71
CA HIS A 489 2.74 -8.23 -14.97
C HIS A 489 1.42 -8.63 -15.63
N ALA A 490 0.42 -7.74 -15.65
CA ALA A 490 -0.81 -7.86 -16.44
C ALA A 490 -0.73 -7.11 -17.80
N ASN A 491 0.39 -6.46 -18.12
CA ASN A 491 0.56 -5.65 -19.34
C ASN A 491 0.73 -6.44 -20.62
N ARG A 492 -0.31 -6.47 -21.43
CA ARG A 492 -0.26 -7.10 -22.75
C ARG A 492 0.67 -6.38 -23.74
N ASN A 493 0.97 -5.12 -23.48
CA ASN A 493 1.72 -4.21 -24.34
C ASN A 493 3.14 -3.92 -23.84
N LYS A 494 3.66 -4.59 -22.81
CA LYS A 494 4.98 -4.31 -22.20
C LYS A 494 6.10 -4.19 -23.22
N ASP A 495 6.08 -5.04 -24.25
CA ASP A 495 7.11 -5.09 -25.28
C ASP A 495 6.82 -4.19 -26.48
N LYS A 496 5.71 -3.45 -26.46
CA LYS A 496 5.15 -2.71 -27.60
C LYS A 496 4.84 -1.25 -27.29
N ASP A 497 4.76 -0.86 -26.01
CA ASP A 497 4.38 0.48 -25.58
C ASP A 497 5.58 1.40 -25.34
N GLY A 498 6.80 0.87 -25.20
CA GLY A 498 8.02 1.65 -25.03
C GLY A 498 8.76 1.45 -23.71
N ALA A 499 8.30 0.57 -22.81
CA ALA A 499 9.09 0.10 -21.66
C ALA A 499 9.39 -1.41 -21.69
N GLY A 500 9.74 -1.90 -22.88
CA GLY A 500 10.32 -3.23 -23.00
C GLY A 500 11.58 -3.32 -22.12
N THR A 501 11.55 -4.21 -21.14
CA THR A 501 12.71 -4.54 -20.30
C THR A 501 12.89 -6.04 -20.35
N LYS A 502 14.14 -6.51 -20.38
CA LYS A 502 14.42 -7.94 -20.36
C LYS A 502 13.90 -8.60 -19.08
N GLU A 503 13.30 -9.77 -19.21
CA GLU A 503 12.83 -10.57 -18.09
C GLU A 503 13.98 -11.44 -17.56
N TYR A 504 14.63 -10.98 -16.50
CA TYR A 504 15.61 -11.79 -15.78
C TYR A 504 14.90 -12.72 -14.81
N LEU A 505 14.56 -13.93 -15.28
CA LEU A 505 13.69 -14.88 -14.59
C LEU A 505 14.45 -16.06 -14.00
N ASN A 506 14.07 -16.44 -12.78
CA ASN A 506 14.46 -17.70 -12.15
C ASN A 506 13.60 -18.87 -12.71
N PRO A 507 13.82 -20.13 -12.30
CA PRO A 507 13.04 -21.26 -12.80
C PRO A 507 11.52 -21.16 -12.59
N VAL A 508 11.06 -20.55 -11.48
CA VAL A 508 9.64 -20.28 -11.23
C VAL A 508 9.09 -19.26 -12.23
N GLY A 509 9.79 -18.14 -12.41
CA GLY A 509 9.42 -17.10 -13.37
C GLY A 509 9.39 -17.61 -14.80
N GLN A 510 10.38 -18.42 -15.20
CA GLN A 510 10.42 -19.04 -16.53
C GLN A 510 9.22 -19.96 -16.77
N TRP A 511 8.82 -20.74 -15.75
CA TRP A 511 7.63 -21.58 -15.85
C TRP A 511 6.36 -20.75 -15.97
N LEU A 512 6.20 -19.69 -15.16
CA LEU A 512 5.05 -18.80 -15.23
C LEU A 512 4.98 -18.06 -16.58
N GLN A 513 6.13 -17.63 -17.12
CA GLN A 513 6.20 -17.02 -18.44
C GLN A 513 5.75 -17.98 -19.54
N ALA A 514 6.20 -19.23 -19.49
CA ALA A 514 5.91 -20.23 -20.50
C ALA A 514 4.46 -20.74 -20.46
N ASN A 515 3.88 -20.88 -19.26
CA ASN A 515 2.61 -21.58 -19.06
C ASN A 515 1.42 -20.67 -18.71
N VAL A 516 1.67 -19.47 -18.18
CA VAL A 516 0.60 -18.59 -17.68
C VAL A 516 0.60 -17.23 -18.38
N SER A 517 1.70 -16.49 -18.27
CA SER A 517 1.78 -15.09 -18.71
C SER A 517 1.82 -14.95 -20.23
N GLY A 518 2.76 -15.64 -20.89
CA GLY A 518 3.03 -15.50 -22.31
C GLY A 518 3.70 -14.17 -22.74
N ILE A 519 3.95 -13.23 -21.81
CA ILE A 519 4.63 -11.95 -22.08
C ILE A 519 6.16 -12.19 -22.13
N GLY A 520 6.89 -11.42 -22.96
CA GLY A 520 8.36 -11.48 -23.00
C GLY A 520 8.95 -12.67 -23.77
N ASN A 521 8.12 -13.54 -24.36
CA ASN A 521 8.57 -14.72 -25.11
C ASN A 521 8.24 -14.65 -26.62
N GLY A 522 7.78 -13.50 -27.11
CA GLY A 522 7.42 -13.27 -28.52
C GLY A 522 6.10 -13.92 -28.98
N LYS A 523 5.41 -14.71 -28.14
CA LYS A 523 4.12 -15.35 -28.49
C LYS A 523 2.93 -14.41 -28.30
N GLY A 524 3.12 -13.32 -27.56
CA GLY A 524 2.01 -12.54 -27.03
C GLY A 524 1.36 -13.26 -25.85
N GLY A 525 0.87 -12.50 -24.87
CA GLY A 525 0.37 -13.03 -23.62
C GLY A 525 -0.66 -12.12 -22.98
N LYS A 526 -1.36 -12.66 -21.98
CA LYS A 526 -2.34 -11.91 -21.17
C LYS A 526 -1.80 -11.53 -19.79
N GLY A 527 -0.56 -11.92 -19.49
CA GLY A 527 0.07 -11.65 -18.21
C GLY A 527 -0.38 -12.57 -17.09
N LEU A 528 0.06 -12.26 -15.89
CA LEU A 528 -0.26 -12.99 -14.67
C LEU A 528 -1.61 -12.56 -14.11
N TRP A 529 -2.21 -13.43 -13.31
CA TRP A 529 -3.39 -13.11 -12.50
C TRP A 529 -3.01 -13.01 -11.02
N CYS A 530 -3.87 -12.40 -10.20
CA CYS A 530 -3.59 -12.11 -8.79
C CYS A 530 -3.08 -13.34 -8.02
N THR A 531 -3.65 -14.52 -8.30
CA THR A 531 -3.32 -15.77 -7.61
C THR A 531 -1.98 -16.38 -8.03
N ASN A 532 -1.37 -15.91 -9.13
CA ASN A 532 -0.02 -16.31 -9.51
C ASN A 532 1.05 -15.60 -8.65
N CYS A 533 0.70 -14.46 -8.03
CA CYS A 533 1.56 -13.73 -7.09
C CYS A 533 1.17 -13.98 -5.63
N HIS A 534 -0.14 -13.97 -5.34
CA HIS A 534 -0.67 -14.19 -3.98
C HIS A 534 -0.97 -15.66 -3.73
N ASN A 535 0.07 -16.48 -3.57
CA ASN A 535 -0.04 -17.93 -3.38
C ASN A 535 0.72 -18.43 -2.15
N GLN A 536 0.62 -19.74 -1.90
CA GLN A 536 1.31 -20.39 -0.79
C GLN A 536 2.83 -20.53 -1.02
N LEU A 537 3.32 -20.51 -2.26
CA LEU A 537 4.75 -20.71 -2.55
C LEU A 537 5.61 -19.60 -1.94
N SER A 538 5.17 -18.34 -2.00
CA SER A 538 5.93 -17.22 -1.41
C SER A 538 6.23 -17.46 0.07
N ARG A 539 5.29 -18.05 0.83
CA ARG A 539 5.50 -18.43 2.24
C ARG A 539 6.49 -19.58 2.41
N GLU A 540 6.39 -20.58 1.54
CA GLU A 540 7.30 -21.74 1.58
C GLU A 540 8.74 -21.35 1.25
N LEU A 541 8.93 -20.47 0.26
CA LEU A 541 10.22 -19.89 -0.10
C LEU A 541 10.76 -19.05 1.06
N TYR A 542 9.95 -18.13 1.58
CA TYR A 542 10.32 -17.27 2.70
C TYR A 542 10.76 -18.07 3.93
N GLN A 543 10.04 -19.13 4.30
CA GLN A 543 10.41 -19.97 5.45
C GLN A 543 11.83 -20.54 5.33
N ARG A 544 12.26 -20.86 4.10
CA ARG A 544 13.54 -21.56 3.83
C ARG A 544 14.69 -20.63 3.46
N ASP A 545 14.43 -19.33 3.33
CA ASP A 545 15.49 -18.35 3.10
C ASP A 545 16.35 -18.16 4.37
N ASN A 546 17.66 -18.07 4.21
CA ASN A 546 18.61 -17.56 5.20
C ASN A 546 19.75 -16.91 4.44
N LEU A 547 19.48 -15.71 3.94
CA LEU A 547 20.33 -14.96 3.04
C LEU A 547 21.49 -14.33 3.80
N GLU A 548 22.65 -14.30 3.16
CA GLU A 548 23.78 -13.46 3.56
C GLU A 548 23.80 -12.17 2.73
N ASN A 549 23.39 -12.24 1.47
CA ASN A 549 23.21 -11.11 0.58
C ASN A 549 22.11 -11.42 -0.44
N ALA A 550 21.04 -10.63 -0.47
CA ALA A 550 19.87 -10.82 -1.33
C ALA A 550 20.17 -10.54 -2.81
N PHE A 551 20.90 -9.47 -3.12
CA PHE A 551 21.23 -9.08 -4.51
C PHE A 551 22.21 -10.04 -5.18
N LYS A 552 23.03 -10.76 -4.41
CA LYS A 552 23.90 -11.82 -4.90
C LYS A 552 23.31 -13.22 -4.71
N GLN A 553 22.18 -13.30 -3.99
CA GLN A 553 21.51 -14.52 -3.62
C GLN A 553 22.43 -15.54 -2.93
N THR A 554 23.34 -15.05 -2.07
CA THR A 554 24.22 -15.89 -1.25
C THR A 554 23.55 -16.27 0.06
N GLY A 555 23.94 -17.40 0.64
CA GLY A 555 23.30 -18.00 1.81
C GLY A 555 22.45 -19.20 1.42
N GLN A 556 21.34 -19.43 2.13
CA GLN A 556 20.40 -20.51 1.84
C GLN A 556 19.14 -19.94 1.21
N THR A 557 18.72 -20.49 0.06
CA THR A 557 17.44 -20.17 -0.57
C THR A 557 17.06 -21.27 -1.57
N LEU A 558 15.76 -21.36 -1.88
CA LEU A 558 15.22 -22.24 -2.91
C LEU A 558 14.96 -21.52 -4.25
N ARG A 559 15.04 -20.19 -4.28
CA ARG A 559 14.53 -19.36 -5.39
C ARG A 559 15.31 -19.52 -6.70
N ASP A 560 16.55 -19.99 -6.62
CA ASP A 560 17.42 -20.31 -7.77
C ASP A 560 17.36 -21.80 -8.17
N LYS A 561 16.62 -22.64 -7.44
CA LYS A 561 16.63 -24.10 -7.65
C LYS A 561 15.63 -24.53 -8.73
N PRO A 562 15.89 -25.68 -9.40
CA PRO A 562 14.91 -26.30 -10.28
C PRO A 562 13.60 -26.60 -9.57
N LEU A 563 12.47 -26.54 -10.29
CA LEU A 563 11.13 -26.80 -9.72
C LEU A 563 11.02 -28.15 -9.01
N SER A 564 11.73 -29.19 -9.48
CA SER A 564 11.76 -30.50 -8.85
C SER A 564 12.38 -30.47 -7.45
N GLU A 565 13.43 -29.66 -7.27
CA GLU A 565 14.08 -29.48 -5.96
C GLU A 565 13.24 -28.62 -5.03
N ILE A 566 12.61 -27.56 -5.56
CA ILE A 566 11.65 -26.74 -4.81
C ILE A 566 10.51 -27.62 -4.30
N ALA A 567 9.89 -28.41 -5.19
CA ALA A 567 8.79 -29.31 -4.85
C ALA A 567 9.20 -30.32 -3.76
N ALA A 568 10.36 -30.95 -3.91
CA ALA A 568 10.89 -31.89 -2.91
C ALA A 568 11.13 -31.22 -1.55
N ALA A 569 11.70 -30.01 -1.53
CA ALA A 569 12.00 -29.27 -0.31
C ALA A 569 10.75 -28.78 0.44
N ILE A 570 9.62 -28.61 -0.27
CA ILE A 570 8.33 -28.28 0.32
C ILE A 570 7.42 -29.50 0.54
N GLY A 571 7.90 -30.70 0.20
CA GLY A 571 7.20 -31.96 0.47
C GLY A 571 6.03 -32.26 -0.47
N VAL A 572 6.05 -31.74 -1.70
CA VAL A 572 5.00 -31.97 -2.71
C VAL A 572 5.58 -32.56 -4.00
N SER A 573 4.73 -33.09 -4.87
CA SER A 573 5.15 -33.44 -6.22
C SER A 573 5.36 -32.19 -7.07
N GLN A 574 6.24 -32.23 -8.09
CA GLN A 574 6.40 -31.11 -9.01
C GLN A 574 5.08 -30.71 -9.67
N ARG A 575 4.25 -31.70 -10.03
CA ARG A 575 2.91 -31.43 -10.58
C ARG A 575 2.02 -30.65 -9.59
N GLU A 576 2.08 -30.99 -8.31
CA GLU A 576 1.33 -30.27 -7.28
C GLU A 576 1.85 -28.85 -7.07
N LEU A 577 3.18 -28.63 -7.11
CA LEU A 577 3.77 -27.29 -7.14
C LEU A 577 3.22 -26.47 -8.31
N GLU A 578 3.24 -27.03 -9.52
CA GLU A 578 2.75 -26.37 -10.73
C GLU A 578 1.25 -26.03 -10.66
N GLU A 579 0.39 -27.01 -10.33
CA GLU A 579 -1.07 -26.87 -10.39
C GLU A 579 -1.69 -26.16 -9.17
N LYS A 580 -1.07 -26.23 -7.98
CA LYS A 580 -1.65 -25.66 -6.75
C LYS A 580 -0.89 -24.48 -6.17
N TYR A 581 0.38 -24.30 -6.51
CA TYR A 581 1.19 -23.22 -5.95
C TYR A 581 1.49 -22.15 -7.00
N LEU A 582 1.85 -22.54 -8.22
CA LEU A 582 2.20 -21.59 -9.29
C LEU A 582 0.98 -21.09 -10.07
N ASP A 583 0.07 -21.98 -10.47
CA ASP A 583 -1.17 -21.60 -11.19
C ASP A 583 -2.44 -22.17 -10.53
N PRO A 584 -2.72 -21.80 -9.27
CA PRO A 584 -3.85 -22.34 -8.53
C PRO A 584 -5.19 -21.98 -9.19
N LYS A 585 -6.04 -23.00 -9.38
CA LYS A 585 -7.39 -22.89 -9.95
C LYS A 585 -8.49 -23.20 -8.93
N VAL A 586 -9.67 -22.65 -9.18
CA VAL A 586 -10.92 -22.98 -8.47
C VAL A 586 -11.30 -24.44 -8.76
N VAL A 587 -11.70 -25.17 -7.72
CA VAL A 587 -12.19 -26.56 -7.83
C VAL A 587 -13.61 -26.63 -7.27
N LEU A 588 -14.59 -26.48 -8.15
CA LEU A 588 -16.01 -26.43 -7.77
C LEU A 588 -16.54 -27.77 -7.25
N ASN A 589 -17.38 -27.72 -6.22
CA ASN A 589 -18.24 -28.82 -5.81
C ASN A 589 -19.62 -28.75 -6.50
N GLY A 590 -20.50 -29.71 -6.23
CA GLY A 590 -21.84 -29.76 -6.83
C GLY A 590 -22.78 -28.60 -6.48
N LYS A 591 -22.37 -27.68 -5.60
CA LYS A 591 -23.09 -26.44 -5.25
C LYS A 591 -22.49 -25.19 -5.89
N GLY A 592 -21.42 -25.32 -6.69
CA GLY A 592 -20.70 -24.18 -7.25
C GLY A 592 -19.81 -23.45 -6.22
N GLU A 593 -19.49 -24.10 -5.09
CA GLU A 593 -18.56 -23.58 -4.08
C GLU A 593 -17.15 -24.14 -4.35
N ASP A 594 -16.09 -23.39 -4.05
CA ASP A 594 -14.72 -23.91 -4.14
C ASP A 594 -14.49 -24.97 -3.04
N THR A 595 -13.61 -25.94 -3.31
CA THR A 595 -13.43 -27.12 -2.46
C THR A 595 -12.16 -27.00 -1.62
N PRO A 596 -12.29 -26.84 -0.28
CA PRO A 596 -11.14 -26.80 0.63
C PRO A 596 -10.24 -28.04 0.50
N GLY A 597 -8.92 -27.82 0.48
CA GLY A 597 -7.90 -28.86 0.35
C GLY A 597 -7.68 -29.39 -1.08
N LYS A 598 -8.55 -29.05 -2.04
CA LYS A 598 -8.33 -29.35 -3.46
C LYS A 598 -7.80 -28.15 -4.23
N SER A 599 -8.42 -26.99 -4.03
CA SER A 599 -8.00 -25.73 -4.64
C SER A 599 -6.77 -25.16 -3.93
N GLY A 600 -5.76 -24.78 -4.72
CA GLY A 600 -4.58 -24.06 -4.24
C GLY A 600 -4.90 -22.63 -3.77
N ILE A 601 -6.00 -22.04 -4.26
CA ILE A 601 -6.44 -20.69 -3.88
C ILE A 601 -6.84 -20.67 -2.40
N LEU A 602 -7.60 -21.67 -1.94
CA LEU A 602 -8.03 -21.76 -0.54
C LEU A 602 -6.88 -22.12 0.40
N LEU A 603 -5.81 -22.77 -0.08
CA LEU A 603 -4.64 -23.10 0.73
C LEU A 603 -3.97 -21.84 1.29
N THR A 604 -3.82 -20.80 0.47
CA THR A 604 -3.26 -19.49 0.85
C THR A 604 -3.98 -18.87 2.06
N TRP A 605 -5.28 -19.12 2.21
CA TRP A 605 -6.11 -18.54 3.26
C TRP A 605 -6.50 -19.54 4.35
N ALA A 606 -6.05 -20.79 4.25
CA ALA A 606 -6.44 -21.85 5.16
C ALA A 606 -5.95 -21.59 6.59
N GLU A 607 -6.74 -22.01 7.58
CA GLU A 607 -6.32 -21.98 8.99
C GLU A 607 -5.03 -22.79 9.18
N LYS A 608 -4.99 -23.99 8.59
CA LYS A 608 -3.82 -24.88 8.60
C LYS A 608 -3.04 -24.70 7.29
N ARG A 609 -1.98 -23.90 7.36
CA ARG A 609 -0.97 -23.70 6.31
C ARG A 609 0.38 -23.41 6.96
N THR A 610 1.46 -23.41 6.19
CA THR A 610 2.75 -22.87 6.65
C THR A 610 2.60 -21.38 6.94
N VAL A 611 2.93 -21.00 8.16
CA VAL A 611 3.11 -19.61 8.60
C VAL A 611 4.58 -19.47 8.92
N PRO A 612 5.34 -18.64 8.19
CA PRO A 612 6.77 -18.56 8.42
C PRO A 612 7.15 -18.07 9.82
N ASP A 613 8.37 -18.40 10.23
CA ASP A 613 8.95 -17.99 11.51
C ASP A 613 9.26 -16.49 11.53
N ILE A 614 8.99 -15.84 12.67
CA ILE A 614 9.17 -14.40 12.87
C ILE A 614 10.48 -14.08 13.59
N ALA A 615 10.85 -14.88 14.60
CA ALA A 615 11.99 -14.64 15.48
C ALA A 615 12.36 -15.90 16.26
N VAL A 616 13.57 -15.91 16.84
CA VAL A 616 13.98 -16.89 17.85
C VAL A 616 13.74 -16.30 19.24
N ILE A 617 13.04 -17.04 20.10
CA ILE A 617 12.73 -16.62 21.47
C ILE A 617 13.39 -17.53 22.51
N ALA A 618 13.53 -17.02 23.74
CA ALA A 618 13.90 -17.83 24.90
C ALA A 618 12.71 -18.66 25.39
N LEU A 619 12.99 -19.90 25.81
CA LEU A 619 12.00 -20.83 26.35
C LEU A 619 12.20 -21.07 27.84
N GLN A 620 11.11 -21.35 28.55
CA GLN A 620 11.08 -21.90 29.89
C GLN A 620 10.22 -23.16 29.90
N GLY A 621 10.86 -24.33 30.02
CA GLY A 621 10.22 -25.61 29.73
C GLY A 621 9.77 -25.69 28.27
N ASN A 622 8.48 -25.95 28.04
CA ASN A 622 7.89 -26.08 26.71
C ASN A 622 7.21 -24.79 26.21
N GLY A 623 7.32 -23.68 26.96
CA GLY A 623 6.67 -22.40 26.64
C GLY A 623 7.65 -21.25 26.53
N PRO A 624 7.19 -20.07 26.09
CA PRO A 624 8.02 -18.86 26.05
C PRO A 624 8.47 -18.45 27.46
N LEU A 625 9.70 -17.95 27.59
CA LEU A 625 10.11 -17.22 28.78
C LEU A 625 9.37 -15.89 28.81
N VAL A 626 8.37 -15.79 29.67
CA VAL A 626 7.52 -14.61 29.83
C VAL A 626 7.99 -13.78 31.02
N SER A 627 8.13 -12.48 30.78
CA SER A 627 8.25 -11.46 31.79
C SER A 627 7.00 -10.58 31.82
N LYS A 628 6.77 -9.91 32.94
CA LYS A 628 5.77 -8.87 33.07
C LYS A 628 6.47 -7.56 33.39
N ASP A 629 6.01 -6.48 32.79
CA ASP A 629 6.47 -5.16 33.13
C ASP A 629 5.72 -4.57 34.34
N ALA A 630 5.83 -3.26 34.54
CA ALA A 630 5.40 -2.59 35.76
C ALA A 630 3.86 -2.51 35.92
N ASP A 631 3.10 -2.58 34.82
CA ASP A 631 1.64 -2.64 34.77
C ASP A 631 1.09 -4.04 34.46
N GLY A 632 2.00 -5.00 34.26
CA GLY A 632 1.66 -6.42 34.19
C GLY A 632 1.48 -6.94 32.77
N ASP A 633 1.82 -6.13 31.77
CA ASP A 633 1.80 -6.50 30.37
C ASP A 633 2.88 -7.54 30.07
N ILE A 634 2.50 -8.49 29.22
CA ILE A 634 3.31 -9.66 28.88
C ILE A 634 4.39 -9.24 27.88
N ASN A 635 5.63 -9.68 28.16
CA ASN A 635 6.76 -9.51 27.26
C ASN A 635 7.55 -10.81 27.15
N VAL A 636 7.69 -11.33 25.93
CA VAL A 636 8.58 -12.45 25.60
C VAL A 636 9.99 -11.97 25.26
N SER A 637 11.00 -12.78 25.60
CA SER A 637 12.40 -12.46 25.28
C SER A 637 12.76 -12.91 23.87
N ILE A 638 12.86 -11.96 22.93
CA ILE A 638 13.43 -12.20 21.60
C ILE A 638 14.95 -12.30 21.72
N LEU A 639 15.53 -13.40 21.23
CA LEU A 639 16.97 -13.65 21.19
C LEU A 639 17.58 -13.29 19.84
N SER A 640 16.81 -13.39 18.76
CA SER A 640 17.22 -12.99 17.42
C SER A 640 16.00 -12.61 16.57
N ALA A 641 16.13 -11.50 15.83
CA ALA A 641 15.16 -11.09 14.81
C ALA A 641 15.33 -11.88 13.50
N ASN A 642 16.49 -12.50 13.24
CA ASN A 642 16.62 -13.49 12.17
C ASN A 642 16.06 -14.82 12.71
N PRO A 643 14.96 -15.37 12.18
CA PRO A 643 14.40 -16.64 12.64
C PRO A 643 15.23 -17.87 12.21
N ALA A 644 16.12 -17.72 11.24
CA ALA A 644 16.89 -18.83 10.66
C ALA A 644 18.26 -19.06 11.32
N VAL A 645 18.65 -18.24 12.31
CA VAL A 645 19.87 -18.54 13.10
C VAL A 645 19.67 -19.80 13.92
N ASP A 646 20.74 -20.58 14.08
CA ASP A 646 20.74 -21.75 14.94
C ASP A 646 20.44 -21.35 16.40
N PRO A 647 19.31 -21.77 17.00
CA PRO A 647 18.99 -21.43 18.38
C PRO A 647 20.06 -21.90 19.38
N ALA A 648 20.82 -22.95 19.06
CA ALA A 648 21.91 -23.45 19.89
C ALA A 648 23.13 -22.52 19.94
N SER A 649 23.28 -21.62 18.96
CA SER A 649 24.36 -20.62 18.95
C SER A 649 24.05 -19.38 19.79
N LEU A 650 22.82 -19.22 20.26
CA LEU A 650 22.37 -18.02 20.97
C LEU A 650 22.63 -18.13 22.47
N LYS A 651 23.01 -17.00 23.07
CA LYS A 651 23.20 -16.89 24.52
C LYS A 651 21.84 -16.83 25.21
N LEU A 652 21.57 -17.80 26.09
CA LEU A 652 20.32 -17.86 26.84
C LEU A 652 20.32 -16.89 28.04
N PRO A 653 19.22 -16.18 28.28
CA PRO A 653 19.04 -15.35 29.47
C PRO A 653 18.81 -16.21 30.72
N LYS A 654 18.97 -15.61 31.90
CA LYS A 654 18.76 -16.31 33.18
C LYS A 654 17.33 -16.86 33.27
N GLY A 655 17.19 -18.13 33.61
CA GLY A 655 15.90 -18.80 33.77
C GLY A 655 15.36 -19.43 32.49
N ALA A 656 15.98 -19.16 31.33
CA ALA A 656 15.69 -19.88 30.10
C ALA A 656 16.28 -21.30 30.16
N THR A 657 15.52 -22.26 29.63
CA THR A 657 15.91 -23.68 29.49
C THR A 657 16.21 -24.05 28.04
N GLY A 658 15.98 -23.14 27.09
CA GLY A 658 16.23 -23.35 25.67
C GLY A 658 15.87 -22.13 24.83
N ALA A 659 15.94 -22.30 23.51
CA ALA A 659 15.52 -21.32 22.52
C ALA A 659 14.87 -22.03 21.33
N ALA A 660 13.93 -21.37 20.66
CA ALA A 660 13.32 -21.88 19.44
C ALA A 660 12.83 -20.73 18.55
N ALA A 661 12.88 -20.95 17.23
CA ALA A 661 12.14 -20.15 16.27
C ALA A 661 10.64 -20.36 16.49
N VAL A 662 9.87 -19.28 16.35
CA VAL A 662 8.40 -19.32 16.45
C VAL A 662 7.75 -18.68 15.23
N PRO A 663 6.57 -19.17 14.80
CA PRO A 663 5.82 -18.62 13.68
C PRO A 663 5.23 -17.24 14.00
N TYR A 664 4.90 -16.48 12.96
CA TYR A 664 4.17 -15.20 13.08
C TYR A 664 2.86 -15.31 13.87
N ASP A 665 2.15 -16.44 13.79
CA ASP A 665 0.88 -16.62 14.51
C ASP A 665 1.06 -16.80 16.04
N ALA A 666 2.28 -17.03 16.51
CA ALA A 666 2.63 -16.94 17.92
C ALA A 666 2.74 -15.48 18.41
N ALA A 667 3.01 -14.54 17.51
CA ALA A 667 3.22 -13.13 17.82
C ALA A 667 2.01 -12.25 17.50
N THR A 668 1.21 -12.58 16.49
CA THR A 668 0.05 -11.80 16.07
C THR A 668 -1.11 -12.71 15.68
N HIS A 669 -2.31 -12.39 16.16
CA HIS A 669 -3.54 -13.04 15.69
C HIS A 669 -3.84 -12.69 14.22
N GLY A 670 -3.22 -11.63 13.69
CA GLY A 670 -3.15 -11.27 12.27
C GLY A 670 -2.38 -12.27 11.41
N ARG A 671 -1.60 -13.17 12.04
CA ARG A 671 -0.69 -14.12 11.39
C ARG A 671 0.31 -13.37 10.49
N ASP A 672 0.66 -13.95 9.36
CA ASP A 672 1.61 -13.43 8.37
C ASP A 672 0.96 -12.54 7.28
N TYR A 673 -0.36 -12.32 7.32
CA TYR A 673 -1.03 -11.49 6.32
C TYR A 673 -0.52 -10.05 6.35
N TRP A 674 -0.28 -9.47 5.18
CA TRP A 674 0.25 -8.10 5.01
C TRP A 674 1.66 -7.84 5.56
N LEU A 675 2.33 -8.90 6.03
CA LEU A 675 3.74 -8.90 6.41
C LEU A 675 4.56 -9.54 5.30
N SER A 676 5.89 -9.38 5.31
CA SER A 676 6.80 -9.93 4.29
C SER A 676 6.44 -11.33 3.81
N PRO A 677 6.38 -12.37 4.67
CA PRO A 677 6.06 -13.73 4.22
C PRO A 677 4.72 -13.90 3.50
N GLY A 678 3.73 -13.07 3.83
CA GLY A 678 2.38 -13.20 3.30
C GLY A 678 2.12 -12.42 2.02
N ALA A 679 3.09 -11.63 1.56
CA ALA A 679 3.01 -10.80 0.37
C ALA A 679 4.01 -11.26 -0.71
N PRO A 680 3.75 -10.91 -1.99
CA PRO A 680 4.60 -11.33 -3.11
C PRO A 680 5.97 -10.63 -3.08
N HIS A 681 6.99 -11.30 -3.63
CA HIS A 681 8.32 -10.74 -3.83
C HIS A 681 8.74 -10.85 -5.30
N CYS A 682 9.49 -9.89 -5.82
CA CYS A 682 10.17 -9.99 -7.11
C CYS A 682 11.05 -11.25 -7.13
N ALA A 683 11.75 -11.54 -6.01
CA ALA A 683 12.57 -12.75 -5.85
C ALA A 683 11.80 -14.08 -5.95
N ASP A 684 10.46 -14.08 -5.94
CA ASP A 684 9.67 -15.30 -6.20
C ASP A 684 9.85 -15.75 -7.66
N CYS A 685 10.01 -14.81 -8.61
CA CYS A 685 10.03 -15.09 -10.06
C CYS A 685 11.28 -14.57 -10.79
N HIS A 686 11.93 -13.53 -10.25
CA HIS A 686 13.11 -12.93 -10.84
C HIS A 686 14.40 -13.52 -10.29
N ALA A 687 15.41 -13.59 -11.15
CA ALA A 687 16.76 -13.98 -10.76
C ALA A 687 17.50 -12.79 -10.17
N ALA A 688 18.34 -13.03 -9.16
CA ALA A 688 19.29 -12.03 -8.69
C ALA A 688 20.20 -11.56 -9.84
N PRO A 689 20.58 -10.26 -9.88
CA PRO A 689 20.39 -9.25 -8.84
C PRO A 689 19.07 -8.46 -8.91
N PHE A 690 18.10 -8.87 -9.74
CA PHE A 690 16.85 -8.12 -9.99
C PHE A 690 15.77 -8.44 -8.95
N VAL A 691 16.12 -8.29 -7.68
CA VAL A 691 15.33 -8.74 -6.52
C VAL A 691 15.37 -7.70 -5.41
N GLU A 692 14.46 -7.80 -4.44
CA GLU A 692 14.49 -6.98 -3.23
C GLU A 692 15.76 -7.19 -2.40
N GLY A 693 16.10 -6.21 -1.56
CA GLY A 693 17.13 -6.37 -0.54
C GLY A 693 16.66 -7.23 0.62
N GLN A 694 17.54 -7.50 1.58
CA GLN A 694 17.17 -8.18 2.82
C GLN A 694 16.26 -7.31 3.70
N GLY A 695 15.52 -7.96 4.60
CA GLY A 695 14.81 -7.29 5.69
C GLY A 695 15.74 -6.86 6.82
N GLY A 696 15.17 -6.21 7.84
CA GLY A 696 15.92 -5.79 9.02
C GLY A 696 15.30 -4.57 9.69
N VAL A 697 15.34 -3.42 9.00
CA VAL A 697 14.93 -2.12 9.59
C VAL A 697 13.46 -2.11 10.00
N ALA A 698 12.59 -2.68 9.17
CA ALA A 698 11.16 -2.74 9.41
C ALA A 698 10.68 -3.97 10.20
N TYR A 699 11.54 -4.61 11.01
CA TYR A 699 11.10 -5.66 11.93
C TYR A 699 9.95 -5.16 12.83
N PRO A 700 8.86 -5.93 13.04
CA PRO A 700 8.66 -7.32 12.66
C PRO A 700 7.98 -7.55 11.31
N ILE A 701 7.80 -6.53 10.47
CA ILE A 701 7.19 -6.69 9.15
C ILE A 701 8.08 -7.54 8.23
N ASN A 702 9.40 -7.43 8.39
CA ASN A 702 10.44 -8.08 7.59
C ASN A 702 11.56 -8.56 8.53
N GLN A 703 12.19 -9.68 8.21
CA GLN A 703 13.27 -10.25 9.01
C GLN A 703 14.64 -10.09 8.33
N PRO A 704 15.73 -9.86 9.09
CA PRO A 704 17.08 -10.06 8.57
C PRO A 704 17.28 -11.53 8.15
N GLY A 705 18.12 -11.77 7.14
CA GLY A 705 18.30 -13.10 6.54
C GLY A 705 17.16 -13.53 5.61
N LYS A 706 16.17 -12.66 5.36
CA LYS A 706 15.02 -12.93 4.48
C LYS A 706 14.85 -11.77 3.50
N TYR A 707 14.19 -12.01 2.36
CA TYR A 707 13.82 -10.92 1.47
C TYR A 707 12.88 -9.92 2.15
N SER A 708 13.07 -8.64 1.86
CA SER A 708 12.23 -7.54 2.31
C SER A 708 11.04 -7.35 1.37
N LEU A 709 9.99 -6.66 1.83
CA LEU A 709 9.00 -6.13 0.88
C LEU A 709 9.65 -5.04 0.02
N MET A 710 9.21 -4.92 -1.22
CA MET A 710 9.69 -3.89 -2.15
C MET A 710 9.58 -2.47 -1.55
N ARG A 711 8.48 -2.16 -0.85
CA ARG A 711 8.27 -0.85 -0.18
C ARG A 711 9.30 -0.53 0.92
N TYR A 712 9.99 -1.55 1.43
CA TYR A 712 11.04 -1.40 2.43
C TYR A 712 12.45 -1.68 1.85
N SER A 713 12.56 -1.87 0.54
CA SER A 713 13.81 -2.19 -0.13
C SER A 713 14.48 -0.94 -0.69
N LYS A 714 15.80 -0.91 -0.58
CA LYS A 714 16.65 0.15 -1.11
C LYS A 714 17.80 -0.46 -1.91
N GLY A 715 18.24 0.27 -2.93
CA GLY A 715 19.44 -0.02 -3.72
C GLY A 715 20.14 1.29 -4.10
N HIS A 716 21.18 1.22 -4.94
CA HIS A 716 21.85 2.37 -5.58
C HIS A 716 21.88 3.69 -4.77
N ALA A 717 22.89 3.86 -3.90
CA ALA A 717 23.04 5.04 -3.04
C ALA A 717 21.85 5.31 -2.09
N GLY A 718 21.14 4.26 -1.66
CA GLY A 718 20.06 4.37 -0.67
C GLY A 718 18.71 4.83 -1.26
N LEU A 719 18.58 4.81 -2.58
CA LEU A 719 17.31 5.01 -3.27
C LEU A 719 16.36 3.85 -2.95
N ALA A 720 15.13 4.19 -2.56
CA ALA A 720 14.06 3.22 -2.48
C ALA A 720 13.82 2.61 -3.86
N CYS A 721 13.54 1.31 -3.92
CA CYS A 721 13.23 0.66 -5.21
C CYS A 721 12.08 1.38 -5.94
N GLN A 722 11.13 1.95 -5.18
CA GLN A 722 10.00 2.72 -5.73
C GLN A 722 10.43 3.98 -6.48
N THR A 723 11.56 4.58 -6.14
CA THR A 723 12.07 5.75 -6.87
C THR A 723 12.40 5.41 -8.31
N CYS A 724 12.92 4.21 -8.57
CA CYS A 724 13.23 3.77 -9.94
C CYS A 724 12.05 3.05 -10.60
N HIS A 725 11.28 2.26 -9.85
CA HIS A 725 10.28 1.34 -10.39
C HIS A 725 8.82 1.77 -10.15
N GLU A 726 8.59 2.96 -9.58
CA GLU A 726 7.28 3.41 -9.11
C GLU A 726 6.72 2.48 -8.01
N SER A 727 5.45 2.59 -7.65
CA SER A 727 4.94 1.96 -6.42
C SER A 727 4.38 0.54 -6.62
N ILE A 728 4.33 -0.28 -5.56
CA ILE A 728 4.28 -1.77 -5.61
C ILE A 728 3.10 -2.46 -6.35
N HIS A 729 1.96 -1.80 -6.58
CA HIS A 729 0.86 -2.34 -7.41
C HIS A 729 0.59 -1.47 -8.65
N GLY A 730 1.59 -0.67 -8.99
CA GLY A 730 1.74 0.12 -10.19
C GLY A 730 3.22 0.21 -10.47
N LEU A 731 3.93 -0.93 -10.37
CA LEU A 731 5.23 -1.07 -10.98
C LEU A 731 4.95 -0.84 -12.45
N TYR A 732 5.03 0.41 -12.91
CA TYR A 732 4.75 0.84 -14.27
C TYR A 732 3.31 0.60 -14.81
N PRO A 733 2.60 1.61 -15.34
CA PRO A 733 1.19 1.49 -15.75
C PRO A 733 1.03 0.93 -17.16
N VAL A 734 -0.03 0.16 -17.34
CA VAL A 734 -0.18 -0.68 -18.53
C VAL A 734 -1.55 -0.64 -19.15
N THR A 735 -2.07 0.58 -19.21
CA THR A 735 -2.50 1.26 -20.43
C THR A 735 -2.62 2.76 -20.10
N SER A 736 -2.29 3.65 -21.03
CA SER A 736 -2.29 5.10 -20.75
C SER A 736 -3.67 5.70 -20.43
N ASP A 737 -4.75 4.98 -20.70
CA ASP A 737 -6.13 5.38 -20.41
C ASP A 737 -6.61 4.95 -19.01
N THR A 738 -5.98 3.93 -18.41
CA THR A 738 -6.35 3.42 -17.09
C THR A 738 -5.72 4.25 -15.97
N ASP A 739 -4.43 4.54 -16.07
CA ASP A 739 -3.66 5.37 -15.12
C ASP A 739 -2.81 6.39 -15.90
N VAL A 740 -3.40 7.57 -16.11
CA VAL A 740 -2.75 8.66 -16.86
C VAL A 740 -1.59 9.30 -16.08
N THR A 741 -1.62 9.24 -14.75
CA THR A 741 -0.68 9.98 -13.89
C THR A 741 0.64 9.24 -13.77
N SER A 742 0.62 7.91 -13.54
CA SER A 742 1.87 7.11 -13.53
C SER A 742 2.61 7.19 -14.87
N TYR A 743 1.88 7.22 -15.99
CA TYR A 743 2.51 7.29 -17.33
C TYR A 743 3.24 8.63 -17.52
N ARG A 744 2.71 9.72 -16.95
CA ARG A 744 3.36 11.04 -16.92
C ARG A 744 4.53 11.07 -15.95
N GLN A 745 4.47 10.31 -14.87
CA GLN A 745 5.46 10.32 -13.81
C GLN A 745 6.87 10.04 -14.35
N ALA A 746 7.12 8.86 -14.90
CA ALA A 746 8.42 8.47 -15.46
C ALA A 746 8.94 9.44 -16.55
N ALA A 747 8.05 9.95 -17.41
CA ALA A 747 8.41 10.83 -18.51
C ALA A 747 8.96 12.20 -18.07
N GLN A 748 8.69 12.63 -16.83
CA GLN A 748 9.26 13.85 -16.23
C GLN A 748 10.78 13.73 -15.98
N TYR A 749 11.27 12.51 -15.77
CA TYR A 749 12.66 12.25 -15.41
C TYR A 749 13.48 11.77 -16.61
N ASN A 750 12.97 10.78 -17.36
CA ASN A 750 13.70 10.14 -18.46
C ASN A 750 13.90 11.10 -19.64
N PRO A 751 15.13 11.48 -20.03
CA PRO A 751 15.37 12.46 -21.09
C PRO A 751 14.78 12.12 -22.46
N ASP A 752 14.70 10.83 -22.79
CA ASP A 752 14.10 10.32 -24.03
C ASP A 752 12.56 10.28 -24.00
N GLY A 753 11.96 10.64 -22.86
CA GLY A 753 10.51 10.64 -22.68
C GLY A 753 9.91 9.24 -22.52
N SER A 754 10.72 8.19 -22.35
CA SER A 754 10.18 6.86 -22.08
C SER A 754 9.43 6.87 -20.75
N HIS A 755 8.22 6.33 -20.78
CA HIS A 755 7.57 5.80 -19.58
C HIS A 755 8.27 4.48 -19.23
N GLY A 756 8.39 4.14 -17.94
CA GLY A 756 9.15 2.96 -17.51
C GLY A 756 10.08 3.25 -16.34
N PRO A 757 10.82 2.24 -15.87
CA PRO A 757 11.81 2.46 -14.83
C PRO A 757 12.74 3.62 -15.17
N LEU A 758 13.14 4.38 -14.16
CA LEU A 758 14.04 5.52 -14.39
C LEU A 758 15.38 5.04 -14.96
N LYS A 759 15.76 5.57 -16.10
CA LYS A 759 17.04 5.29 -16.75
C LYS A 759 18.17 6.08 -16.09
N CYS A 760 19.41 5.63 -16.27
CA CYS A 760 20.59 6.32 -15.72
C CYS A 760 20.65 7.81 -16.12
N ALA A 761 20.22 8.14 -17.34
CA ALA A 761 20.21 9.50 -17.86
C ALA A 761 19.27 10.46 -17.10
N SER A 762 18.34 9.93 -16.28
CA SER A 762 17.51 10.75 -15.41
C SER A 762 18.32 11.53 -14.38
N CYS A 763 19.42 10.94 -13.88
CA CYS A 763 20.23 11.55 -12.82
C CYS A 763 21.69 11.75 -13.24
N HIS A 764 22.22 10.92 -14.13
CA HIS A 764 23.60 10.97 -14.61
C HIS A 764 23.71 11.61 -16.00
N VAL A 765 24.87 12.17 -16.32
CA VAL A 765 25.27 12.37 -17.72
C VAL A 765 25.71 11.02 -18.29
N THR A 766 25.12 10.61 -19.41
CA THR A 766 25.35 9.29 -20.00
C THR A 766 25.86 9.39 -21.44
N ASN A 767 26.52 8.33 -21.89
CA ASN A 767 26.92 8.20 -23.28
C ASN A 767 25.72 7.83 -24.19
N LYS A 768 26.00 7.59 -25.48
CA LYS A 768 24.98 7.20 -26.46
C LYS A 768 24.31 5.85 -26.16
N ALA A 769 24.96 4.98 -25.39
CA ALA A 769 24.38 3.72 -24.93
C ALA A 769 23.54 3.88 -23.66
N GLY A 770 23.42 5.08 -23.09
CA GLY A 770 22.68 5.32 -21.84
C GLY A 770 23.47 4.96 -20.57
N VAL A 771 24.74 4.62 -20.69
CA VAL A 771 25.62 4.29 -19.55
C VAL A 771 26.25 5.57 -18.99
N PRO A 772 26.31 5.76 -17.66
CA PRO A 772 26.93 6.93 -17.05
C PRO A 772 28.36 7.16 -17.52
N LEU A 773 28.69 8.39 -17.92
CA LEU A 773 30.05 8.74 -18.31
C LEU A 773 31.04 8.65 -17.15
N ILE A 774 30.56 8.63 -15.92
CA ILE A 774 31.39 8.43 -14.72
C ILE A 774 31.92 7.01 -14.58
N ALA A 775 31.29 6.02 -15.23
CA ALA A 775 31.77 4.65 -15.24
C ALA A 775 33.21 4.55 -15.79
N ASP A 776 33.91 3.55 -15.30
CA ASP A 776 35.31 3.24 -15.61
C ASP A 776 35.43 1.82 -16.18
N ASP A 777 36.22 1.66 -17.26
CA ASP A 777 36.33 0.40 -18.00
C ASP A 777 36.99 -0.74 -17.20
N GLU A 778 37.84 -0.42 -16.22
CA GLU A 778 38.55 -1.41 -15.40
C GLU A 778 37.74 -1.78 -14.15
N GLU A 779 37.08 -0.80 -13.52
CA GLU A 779 36.35 -1.01 -12.27
C GLU A 779 34.91 -1.49 -12.49
N HIS A 780 34.27 -1.09 -13.59
CA HIS A 780 32.85 -1.36 -13.84
C HIS A 780 32.70 -2.47 -14.89
N VAL A 781 32.82 -3.70 -14.40
CA VAL A 781 32.81 -4.93 -15.21
C VAL A 781 31.69 -5.85 -14.74
N TRP A 782 30.86 -6.31 -15.69
CA TRP A 782 29.82 -7.31 -15.44
C TRP A 782 30.13 -8.59 -16.22
N GLU A 783 30.16 -9.73 -15.54
CA GLU A 783 30.50 -11.05 -16.13
C GLU A 783 31.79 -11.04 -16.98
N GLY A 784 32.81 -10.30 -16.53
CA GLY A 784 34.10 -10.17 -17.21
C GLY A 784 34.11 -9.23 -18.41
N LYS A 785 33.05 -8.45 -18.65
CA LYS A 785 32.97 -7.45 -19.72
C LYS A 785 32.74 -6.03 -19.17
N PRO A 786 33.47 -5.01 -19.65
CA PRO A 786 33.20 -3.62 -19.30
C PRO A 786 31.77 -3.20 -19.67
N ILE A 787 31.09 -2.46 -18.79
CA ILE A 787 29.69 -2.06 -18.99
C ILE A 787 29.50 -0.86 -19.92
N LEU A 788 30.57 -0.12 -20.27
CA LEU A 788 30.46 1.22 -20.86
C LEU A 788 29.67 1.29 -22.17
N LYS A 789 29.56 0.18 -22.90
CA LYS A 789 28.85 0.13 -24.20
C LYS A 789 27.57 -0.70 -24.14
N ASP A 790 27.16 -1.15 -22.96
CA ASP A 790 26.05 -2.07 -22.77
C ASP A 790 25.19 -1.61 -21.59
N PHE A 791 24.03 -1.01 -21.90
CA PHE A 791 23.09 -0.52 -20.91
C PHE A 791 22.60 -1.63 -19.98
N GLU A 792 22.29 -2.80 -20.52
CA GLU A 792 21.76 -3.91 -19.74
C GLU A 792 22.81 -4.44 -18.78
N ALA A 793 24.07 -4.55 -19.22
CA ALA A 793 25.18 -4.90 -18.34
C ALA A 793 25.40 -3.83 -17.24
N ALA A 794 25.23 -2.55 -17.57
CA ALA A 794 25.33 -1.47 -16.58
C ALA A 794 24.22 -1.53 -15.53
N VAL A 795 22.99 -1.81 -15.95
CA VAL A 795 21.85 -2.02 -15.04
C VAL A 795 22.10 -3.23 -14.14
N ALA A 796 22.56 -4.36 -14.70
CA ALA A 796 22.86 -5.57 -13.93
C ALA A 796 23.99 -5.32 -12.91
N TRP A 797 25.07 -4.65 -13.32
CA TRP A 797 26.16 -4.26 -12.43
C TRP A 797 25.65 -3.40 -11.27
N MET A 798 24.79 -2.42 -11.54
CA MET A 798 24.28 -1.53 -10.51
C MET A 798 23.41 -2.23 -9.46
N HIS A 799 22.58 -3.19 -9.89
CA HIS A 799 21.80 -3.99 -8.96
C HIS A 799 22.70 -4.91 -8.12
N ALA A 800 23.74 -5.50 -8.72
CA ALA A 800 24.64 -6.41 -8.03
C ALA A 800 25.67 -5.72 -7.10
N SER A 801 26.03 -4.47 -7.40
CA SER A 801 27.02 -3.71 -6.64
C SER A 801 26.42 -2.95 -5.46
N ALA A 802 25.10 -2.78 -5.43
CA ALA A 802 24.42 -2.13 -4.32
C ALA A 802 24.69 -2.85 -2.99
N PRO A 803 24.97 -2.10 -1.90
CA PRO A 803 25.11 -2.70 -0.59
C PRO A 803 23.73 -3.16 -0.09
N ASP A 804 23.67 -4.41 0.40
CA ASP A 804 22.46 -4.98 0.97
C ASP A 804 22.37 -4.63 2.46
N LEU A 805 21.73 -3.50 2.75
CA LEU A 805 21.73 -2.88 4.08
C LEU A 805 20.41 -3.05 4.84
N GLY A 806 19.54 -3.97 4.41
CA GLY A 806 18.30 -4.24 5.15
C GLY A 806 17.24 -3.12 5.09
N GLY A 807 17.40 -2.16 4.17
CA GLY A 807 16.58 -0.94 4.09
C GLY A 807 17.16 0.30 4.79
N LYS A 808 18.38 0.23 5.35
CA LYS A 808 19.07 1.38 5.95
C LYS A 808 19.53 2.41 4.91
N ILE A 809 19.80 3.62 5.37
CA ILE A 809 20.59 4.59 4.60
C ILE A 809 22.05 4.09 4.56
N PRO A 810 22.70 4.05 3.39
CA PRO A 810 24.14 3.77 3.31
C PRO A 810 24.96 4.81 4.07
N ASP A 811 26.04 4.38 4.71
CA ASP A 811 27.02 5.31 5.27
C ASP A 811 27.64 6.12 4.12
N LEU A 812 27.77 7.44 4.33
CA LEU A 812 28.35 8.39 3.36
C LEU A 812 29.88 8.29 3.38
N ASP A 813 30.44 7.17 2.92
CA ASP A 813 31.89 7.01 2.69
C ASP A 813 32.24 6.98 1.19
#